data_AF-A0A9P1IK77-F1
#
_entry.id   AF-A0A9P1IK77-F1
#
_cell.length_a   1.000
_cell.length_b   1.000
_cell.length_c   1.000
_cell.angle_alpha   90.00
_cell.angle_beta   90.00
_cell.angle_gamma   90.00
#
_symmetry.space_group_name_H-M   'P 1'
#
loop_
_entity.id
_entity.type
_entity.pdbx_description
1 polymer ?
#
loop_
_entity_poly.entity_id
_entity_poly.type
_entity_poly.pdbx_seq_one_letter_code
_entity_poly.pdbx_strand_id
1 'polypeptide(L)'
;MDISPISGIQELWEWKNRNEVEPRFFEKLRNYKKKVDEAEILVCHDMQGGYLEEESCCGKTCSPTSFAYTFLNWWQIDIFNYFSHNFVTIPPASYTKIAHQHGVLSLGTFITEWIPGGKTCERIFENRKSVEDTVDGLVAVVKYYSFDGYLINIENEIDPKKIDLVYYFLEDLTRKMKKINENSRIIWYDSVTFDGKLRWQNALNSKNHKFYDSCDGIYLNYNWTDQHLLDSADFGKLSKIFVGIDVWARGCVGKWDCWKSFATAKLLRMSVAIFGTGWIHETNPGKDQVVLGIKFWKTLEPYVKTRKFQEIPFETNFGSGIDAQNQFKLSNISIQPQFLDNFSCFPKNCEGLLLTGSNTIFKIFAFDEIEVKNIKLTMRSDKDRCIHVEIENFYNYSTMCKMERVCKRWQNIINWQFRRDIHEISIERLGSSYPSAHQCIPFRRLAITCPPDSHDFLSGVFRRSRLSITRLTTDIQFLSSIDQVYVSKDANRKYFSNVEELWLLMIHPNDEVTKAFMNVEAQLFSNLQQLTLQVHVNNRSYQNVSEIVKSFILRYPNTQINLELHADRANEILNQISVLPPLPLFKIKLICTDFDQPQLRLDQLYAVMREQNVQAKNITMRDWSLSTDGLTALAYNPLDTFRISSCAIETVDNLVTSLQRTASQQSNELNPKPKKRKIVKKKKVEEKLGDEEEMKKREKEKNCEKSGEEEETNFIYQKIRDCWTMHIAWIDVFAAKSAYRIGTSTWNHNSRHGCGL
;
A
#
# COMPACT_ATOMS: atom_id res chain seq x y z
N MET A 1 15.62 -31.25 -3.80
CA MET A 1 15.87 -32.14 -4.96
C MET A 1 15.85 -31.24 -6.16
N ASP A 2 17.04 -30.74 -6.44
CA ASP A 2 17.31 -29.75 -7.46
C ASP A 2 17.53 -30.50 -8.79
N ILE A 3 17.39 -29.80 -9.90
CA ILE A 3 17.49 -30.43 -11.23
C ILE A 3 18.95 -30.46 -11.65
N SER A 4 19.43 -31.64 -12.05
CA SER A 4 20.77 -31.82 -12.62
C SER A 4 20.70 -31.94 -14.15
N PRO A 5 21.76 -31.56 -14.88
CA PRO A 5 21.90 -31.90 -16.30
C PRO A 5 22.04 -33.42 -16.49
N ILE A 6 21.74 -33.89 -17.71
CA ILE A 6 22.11 -35.24 -18.14
C ILE A 6 23.53 -35.18 -18.70
N SER A 7 24.39 -36.03 -18.14
CA SER A 7 25.84 -36.00 -18.35
C SER A 7 26.32 -36.84 -19.53
N GLY A 8 25.53 -37.82 -19.96
CA GLY A 8 25.94 -38.76 -21.00
C GLY A 8 24.78 -39.40 -21.77
N ILE A 9 25.10 -39.85 -22.99
CA ILE A 9 24.15 -40.48 -23.93
C ILE A 9 23.44 -41.72 -23.38
N GLN A 10 24.09 -42.50 -22.52
CA GLN A 10 23.48 -43.70 -21.93
C GLN A 10 22.35 -43.33 -20.95
N GLU A 11 22.60 -42.34 -20.08
CA GLU A 11 21.60 -41.78 -19.18
C GLU A 11 20.41 -41.21 -19.97
N LEU A 12 20.67 -40.47 -21.07
CA LEU A 12 19.63 -39.97 -21.97
C LEU A 12 18.79 -41.10 -22.61
N TRP A 13 19.43 -42.18 -23.06
CA TRP A 13 18.73 -43.33 -23.64
C TRP A 13 17.93 -44.15 -22.63
N GLU A 14 18.16 -43.99 -21.32
CA GLU A 14 17.34 -44.60 -20.26
C GLU A 14 16.09 -43.77 -19.95
N TRP A 15 16.10 -42.45 -20.22
CA TRP A 15 14.90 -41.60 -20.08
C TRP A 15 13.76 -41.99 -21.01
N LYS A 16 14.03 -42.55 -22.20
CA LYS A 16 12.98 -42.98 -23.14
C LYS A 16 11.99 -43.99 -22.54
N ASN A 17 12.43 -44.77 -21.55
CA ASN A 17 11.63 -45.75 -20.82
C ASN A 17 10.66 -45.11 -19.81
N ARG A 18 10.74 -43.79 -19.59
CA ARG A 18 9.91 -43.01 -18.66
C ARG A 18 8.80 -42.22 -19.38
N ASN A 19 8.50 -42.57 -20.64
CA ASN A 19 7.58 -41.83 -21.52
C ASN A 19 6.10 -41.78 -21.06
N GLU A 20 5.74 -42.61 -20.08
CA GLU A 20 4.41 -42.72 -19.46
C GLU A 20 4.32 -42.07 -18.07
N VAL A 21 5.43 -41.50 -17.55
CA VAL A 21 5.44 -40.88 -16.22
C VAL A 21 4.79 -39.49 -16.28
N GLU A 22 3.79 -39.27 -15.43
CA GLU A 22 3.10 -37.98 -15.29
C GLU A 22 4.06 -36.81 -15.02
N PRO A 23 3.79 -35.59 -15.52
CA PRO A 23 4.68 -34.44 -15.34
C PRO A 23 4.90 -34.10 -13.87
N ARG A 24 6.14 -34.17 -13.40
CA ARG A 24 6.49 -33.91 -11.99
C ARG A 24 6.39 -32.44 -11.62
N PHE A 25 6.63 -31.55 -12.58
CA PHE A 25 6.50 -30.12 -12.44
C PHE A 25 5.59 -29.63 -13.56
N PHE A 26 4.52 -28.92 -13.24
CA PHE A 26 3.59 -28.35 -14.21
C PHE A 26 3.14 -26.96 -13.76
N GLU A 27 3.49 -25.94 -14.54
CA GLU A 27 2.86 -24.62 -14.52
C GLU A 27 2.33 -24.36 -15.92
N LYS A 28 1.09 -23.88 -16.01
CA LYS A 28 0.45 -23.57 -17.29
C LYS A 28 1.18 -22.39 -17.93
N LEU A 29 1.45 -22.47 -19.24
CA LEU A 29 1.90 -21.35 -20.06
C LEU A 29 0.77 -20.30 -20.18
N ARG A 30 0.66 -19.40 -19.20
CA ARG A 30 -0.32 -18.30 -19.12
C ARG A 30 0.15 -17.11 -19.94
N ASN A 31 -0.74 -16.21 -20.34
CA ASN A 31 -0.41 -14.96 -21.05
C ASN A 31 0.36 -15.10 -22.38
N TYR A 32 0.65 -16.31 -22.84
CA TYR A 32 1.27 -16.56 -24.14
C TYR A 32 0.27 -16.30 -25.26
N LYS A 33 0.76 -15.69 -26.35
CA LYS A 33 0.05 -15.57 -27.62
C LYS A 33 1.01 -15.97 -28.71
N LYS A 34 0.68 -17.04 -29.45
CA LYS A 34 1.48 -17.53 -30.58
C LYS A 34 1.70 -16.39 -31.59
N LYS A 35 2.95 -16.01 -31.80
CA LYS A 35 3.35 -15.13 -32.91
C LYS A 35 3.25 -15.92 -34.20
N VAL A 36 2.65 -15.32 -35.21
CA VAL A 36 2.61 -15.84 -36.58
C VAL A 36 3.30 -14.80 -37.43
N ASP A 37 4.44 -15.19 -38.01
CA ASP A 37 5.24 -14.41 -38.96
C ASP A 37 5.79 -13.07 -38.40
N GLU A 38 5.62 -12.83 -37.10
CA GLU A 38 6.30 -11.78 -36.34
C GLU A 38 7.62 -12.28 -35.74
N ALA A 39 8.61 -11.39 -35.68
CA ALA A 39 9.89 -11.68 -35.03
C ALA A 39 9.77 -11.95 -33.52
N GLU A 40 10.43 -13.02 -33.07
CA GLU A 40 10.57 -13.44 -31.68
C GLU A 40 11.88 -12.89 -31.07
N ILE A 41 11.94 -12.80 -29.75
CA ILE A 41 13.13 -12.41 -28.97
C ILE A 41 13.49 -13.56 -28.04
N LEU A 42 14.66 -14.14 -28.24
CA LEU A 42 15.26 -15.18 -27.42
C LEU A 42 16.33 -14.56 -26.50
N VAL A 43 16.35 -14.96 -25.23
CA VAL A 43 17.48 -14.73 -24.32
C VAL A 43 18.10 -16.06 -23.96
N CYS A 44 19.37 -16.22 -24.31
CA CYS A 44 20.24 -17.33 -23.92
C CYS A 44 21.17 -16.78 -22.82
N HIS A 45 20.83 -17.02 -21.56
CA HIS A 45 21.36 -16.16 -20.49
C HIS A 45 22.86 -16.33 -20.26
N ASP A 46 23.40 -17.55 -20.39
CA ASP A 46 24.80 -17.93 -20.16
C ASP A 46 25.43 -17.23 -18.93
N MET A 47 25.24 -17.88 -17.77
CA MET A 47 25.56 -17.33 -16.45
C MET A 47 26.34 -18.38 -15.64
N GLN A 48 27.66 -18.20 -15.52
CA GLN A 48 28.57 -19.03 -14.70
C GLN A 48 28.39 -20.55 -14.80
N GLY A 49 27.99 -21.08 -15.97
CA GLY A 49 27.77 -22.52 -16.19
C GLY A 49 26.45 -23.07 -15.64
N GLY A 50 25.60 -22.26 -15.02
CA GLY A 50 24.28 -22.64 -14.50
C GLY A 50 24.31 -23.58 -13.29
N TYR A 51 23.11 -23.97 -12.84
CA TYR A 51 22.83 -24.83 -11.68
C TYR A 51 23.38 -24.24 -10.38
N LEU A 52 23.18 -22.93 -10.22
CA LEU A 52 23.71 -22.12 -9.14
C LEU A 52 22.87 -22.26 -7.85
N GLU A 53 23.46 -21.91 -6.71
CA GLU A 53 22.80 -22.00 -5.40
C GLU A 53 21.48 -21.20 -5.34
N GLU A 54 21.43 -20.04 -6.01
CA GLU A 54 20.21 -19.21 -6.13
C GLU A 54 19.06 -19.85 -6.90
N GLU A 55 19.33 -20.90 -7.68
CA GLU A 55 18.35 -21.61 -8.53
C GLU A 55 17.74 -22.84 -7.83
N SER A 56 18.35 -23.26 -6.71
CA SER A 56 17.90 -24.37 -5.85
C SER A 56 16.57 -24.10 -5.13
N CYS A 57 15.97 -25.14 -4.56
CA CYS A 57 14.78 -24.99 -3.71
C CYS A 57 15.05 -24.27 -2.38
N CYS A 58 16.31 -24.23 -1.93
CA CYS A 58 16.73 -23.51 -0.72
C CYS A 58 17.02 -22.03 -1.00
N GLY A 59 17.55 -21.73 -2.19
CA GLY A 59 18.05 -20.41 -2.56
C GLY A 59 19.33 -20.02 -1.79
N LYS A 60 19.76 -18.78 -2.02
CA LYS A 60 21.08 -18.25 -1.67
C LYS A 60 20.97 -17.06 -0.73
N THR A 61 21.74 -17.05 0.36
CA THR A 61 21.81 -15.91 1.27
C THR A 61 22.60 -14.77 0.62
N CYS A 62 21.92 -13.67 0.28
CA CYS A 62 22.57 -12.47 -0.23
C CYS A 62 23.17 -11.64 0.91
N SER A 63 24.20 -10.86 0.60
CA SER A 63 24.86 -9.94 1.52
C SER A 63 25.06 -8.57 0.85
N PRO A 64 25.46 -7.51 1.58
CA PRO A 64 25.77 -6.21 0.98
C PRO A 64 26.86 -6.22 -0.10
N THR A 65 27.60 -7.33 -0.25
CA THR A 65 28.64 -7.54 -1.27
C THR A 65 28.39 -8.75 -2.17
N SER A 66 27.29 -9.50 -1.97
CA SER A 66 26.97 -10.73 -2.69
C SER A 66 25.50 -10.75 -3.11
N PHE A 67 25.25 -10.61 -4.41
CA PHE A 67 23.92 -10.58 -5.01
C PHE A 67 23.74 -11.78 -5.94
N ALA A 68 22.53 -12.35 -5.96
CA ALA A 68 22.15 -13.40 -6.91
C ALA A 68 21.86 -12.84 -8.31
N TYR A 69 22.10 -13.63 -9.36
CA TYR A 69 21.65 -13.26 -10.72
C TYR A 69 20.13 -13.18 -10.76
N THR A 70 19.60 -12.03 -11.20
CA THR A 70 18.16 -11.74 -11.15
C THR A 70 17.69 -11.22 -12.51
N PHE A 71 16.87 -12.01 -13.21
CA PHE A 71 16.26 -11.62 -14.48
C PHE A 71 14.77 -11.35 -14.30
N LEU A 72 14.30 -10.14 -14.65
CA LEU A 72 12.91 -9.70 -14.47
C LEU A 72 12.20 -9.35 -15.78
N ASN A 73 12.94 -9.21 -16.88
CA ASN A 73 12.44 -8.66 -18.15
C ASN A 73 11.69 -9.68 -19.03
N TRP A 74 11.12 -10.71 -18.40
CA TRP A 74 10.32 -11.78 -19.01
C TRP A 74 9.23 -11.27 -19.96
N TRP A 75 8.57 -10.16 -19.64
CA TRP A 75 7.54 -9.56 -20.50
C TRP A 75 8.04 -9.06 -21.86
N GLN A 76 9.34 -8.78 -21.99
CA GLN A 76 9.98 -8.17 -23.16
C GLN A 76 10.55 -9.19 -24.15
N ILE A 77 10.58 -10.47 -23.74
CA ILE A 77 11.08 -11.61 -24.52
C ILE A 77 9.94 -12.57 -24.88
N ASP A 78 10.20 -13.49 -25.79
CA ASP A 78 9.27 -14.57 -26.18
C ASP A 78 9.81 -15.96 -25.79
N ILE A 79 11.14 -16.13 -25.79
CA ILE A 79 11.83 -17.38 -25.49
C ILE A 79 12.96 -17.12 -24.49
N PHE A 80 13.08 -17.98 -23.47
CA PHE A 80 14.22 -18.04 -22.57
C PHE A 80 14.90 -19.40 -22.71
N ASN A 81 16.16 -19.39 -23.16
CA ASN A 81 16.99 -20.58 -23.23
C ASN A 81 17.90 -20.64 -22.01
N TYR A 82 17.65 -21.63 -21.14
CA TYR A 82 18.52 -21.93 -20.02
C TYR A 82 19.77 -22.67 -20.51
N PHE A 83 20.95 -22.08 -20.33
CA PHE A 83 22.17 -22.46 -21.02
C PHE A 83 23.31 -22.87 -20.09
N SER A 84 23.93 -24.00 -20.41
CA SER A 84 25.25 -24.39 -19.91
C SER A 84 25.91 -25.37 -20.88
N HIS A 85 27.21 -25.59 -20.71
CA HIS A 85 28.04 -26.54 -21.48
C HIS A 85 27.83 -28.01 -21.06
N ASN A 86 26.64 -28.37 -20.56
CA ASN A 86 26.28 -29.74 -20.18
C ASN A 86 25.46 -30.41 -21.28
N PHE A 87 25.87 -31.63 -21.66
CA PHE A 87 25.38 -32.39 -22.83
C PHE A 87 23.87 -32.29 -23.09
N VAL A 88 23.03 -32.55 -22.08
CA VAL A 88 21.65 -32.06 -22.08
C VAL A 88 21.39 -31.23 -20.83
N THR A 89 21.24 -29.93 -21.06
CA THR A 89 20.86 -28.92 -20.09
C THR A 89 19.34 -28.90 -19.90
N ILE A 90 18.88 -29.04 -18.65
CA ILE A 90 17.46 -29.06 -18.27
C ILE A 90 17.17 -27.80 -17.45
N PRO A 91 16.17 -26.97 -17.82
CA PRO A 91 15.83 -25.78 -17.04
C PRO A 91 15.39 -26.13 -15.60
N PRO A 92 15.96 -25.48 -14.56
CA PRO A 92 15.42 -25.50 -13.21
C PRO A 92 13.93 -25.15 -13.21
N ALA A 93 13.11 -25.91 -12.49
CA ALA A 93 11.65 -25.77 -12.51
C ALA A 93 11.17 -24.35 -12.14
N SER A 94 11.97 -23.63 -11.34
CA SER A 94 11.75 -22.21 -11.01
C SER A 94 11.82 -21.29 -12.24
N TYR A 95 12.75 -21.51 -13.19
CA TYR A 95 12.81 -20.77 -14.46
C TYR A 95 11.63 -21.11 -15.36
N THR A 96 11.32 -22.41 -15.55
CA THR A 96 10.15 -22.83 -16.34
C THR A 96 8.86 -22.24 -15.79
N LYS A 97 8.67 -22.27 -14.47
CA LYS A 97 7.52 -21.65 -13.78
C LYS A 97 7.43 -20.15 -14.04
N ILE A 98 8.50 -19.38 -13.79
CA ILE A 98 8.44 -17.92 -13.94
C ILE A 98 8.28 -17.53 -15.42
N ALA A 99 8.91 -18.26 -16.35
CA ALA A 99 8.71 -18.12 -17.79
C ALA A 99 7.24 -18.36 -18.19
N HIS A 100 6.65 -19.49 -17.76
CA HIS A 100 5.29 -19.88 -18.11
C HIS A 100 4.23 -18.92 -17.54
N GLN A 101 4.41 -18.42 -16.32
CA GLN A 101 3.54 -17.39 -15.75
C GLN A 101 3.57 -16.07 -16.56
N HIS A 102 4.73 -15.75 -17.13
CA HIS A 102 4.98 -14.60 -17.99
C HIS A 102 4.67 -14.86 -19.48
N GLY A 103 4.21 -16.04 -19.88
CA GLY A 103 3.97 -16.39 -21.27
C GLY A 103 5.22 -16.44 -22.15
N VAL A 104 6.35 -16.81 -21.56
CA VAL A 104 7.64 -17.04 -22.21
C VAL A 104 7.84 -18.54 -22.39
N LEU A 105 8.35 -18.97 -23.54
CA LEU A 105 8.73 -20.37 -23.75
C LEU A 105 10.06 -20.67 -23.04
N SER A 106 10.14 -21.77 -22.29
CA SER A 106 11.35 -22.20 -21.57
C SER A 106 12.07 -23.30 -22.37
N LEU A 107 13.30 -23.06 -22.83
CA LEU A 107 14.09 -24.07 -23.55
C LEU A 107 15.29 -24.53 -22.72
N GLY A 108 15.61 -25.81 -22.83
CA GLY A 108 16.92 -26.35 -22.44
C GLY A 108 17.92 -26.26 -23.60
N THR A 109 19.15 -26.73 -23.37
CA THR A 109 20.17 -26.82 -24.42
C THR A 109 20.59 -28.27 -24.61
N PHE A 110 20.57 -28.76 -25.84
CA PHE A 110 21.34 -29.95 -26.25
C PHE A 110 22.64 -29.44 -26.87
N ILE A 111 23.79 -29.83 -26.30
CA ILE A 111 25.09 -29.33 -26.74
C ILE A 111 26.15 -30.43 -26.83
N THR A 112 26.93 -30.43 -27.90
CA THR A 112 28.07 -31.33 -28.08
C THR A 112 29.26 -30.50 -28.54
N GLU A 113 30.33 -30.46 -27.74
CA GLU A 113 31.52 -29.65 -28.01
C GLU A 113 32.80 -30.50 -28.01
N TRP A 114 33.79 -30.06 -28.80
CA TRP A 114 35.14 -30.63 -28.82
C TRP A 114 35.17 -32.14 -29.14
N ILE A 115 36.28 -32.81 -28.80
CA ILE A 115 36.49 -34.25 -29.04
C ILE A 115 35.46 -35.14 -28.30
N PRO A 116 35.03 -34.86 -27.05
CA PRO A 116 33.98 -35.64 -26.38
C PRO A 116 32.61 -35.49 -27.04
N GLY A 117 32.28 -34.28 -27.53
CA GLY A 117 31.08 -34.03 -28.34
C GLY A 117 31.07 -34.86 -29.61
N GLY A 118 32.18 -34.84 -30.37
CA GLY A 118 32.35 -35.67 -31.58
C GLY A 118 32.07 -37.15 -31.34
N LYS A 119 32.67 -37.75 -30.30
CA LYS A 119 32.42 -39.15 -29.91
C LYS A 119 30.99 -39.44 -29.45
N THR A 120 30.28 -38.43 -28.97
CA THR A 120 28.87 -38.52 -28.61
C THR A 120 28.00 -38.49 -29.87
N CYS A 121 28.30 -37.59 -30.81
CA CYS A 121 27.68 -37.54 -32.14
C CYS A 121 27.89 -38.82 -32.95
N GLU A 122 29.10 -39.42 -32.92
CA GLU A 122 29.39 -40.73 -33.55
C GLU A 122 28.39 -41.82 -33.11
N ARG A 123 28.00 -41.82 -31.82
CA ARG A 123 27.01 -42.75 -31.27
C ARG A 123 25.56 -42.37 -31.58
N ILE A 124 25.21 -41.08 -31.53
CA ILE A 124 23.85 -40.62 -31.84
C ILE A 124 23.54 -40.88 -33.32
N PHE A 125 24.45 -40.50 -34.21
CA PHE A 125 24.34 -40.64 -35.66
C PHE A 125 24.99 -41.93 -36.17
N GLU A 126 25.12 -42.97 -35.34
CA GLU A 126 25.55 -44.28 -35.80
C GLU A 126 24.56 -44.83 -36.83
N ASN A 127 23.26 -44.80 -36.50
CA ASN A 127 22.18 -45.32 -37.32
C ASN A 127 20.85 -44.60 -37.03
N ARG A 128 19.76 -45.00 -37.70
CA ARG A 128 18.44 -44.37 -37.50
C ARG A 128 17.86 -44.62 -36.11
N LYS A 129 18.12 -45.79 -35.51
CA LYS A 129 17.56 -46.19 -34.21
C LYS A 129 18.27 -45.49 -33.05
N SER A 130 19.58 -45.24 -33.16
CA SER A 130 20.32 -44.43 -32.18
C SER A 130 19.86 -42.96 -32.18
N VAL A 131 19.47 -42.41 -33.35
CA VAL A 131 18.79 -41.10 -33.43
C VAL A 131 17.44 -41.16 -32.72
N GLU A 132 16.58 -42.12 -33.07
CA GLU A 132 15.24 -42.26 -32.48
C GLU A 132 15.28 -42.42 -30.95
N ASP A 133 16.22 -43.22 -30.43
CA ASP A 133 16.43 -43.39 -28.98
C ASP A 133 16.92 -42.11 -28.28
N THR A 134 17.71 -41.29 -28.98
CA THR A 134 18.16 -39.98 -28.47
C THR A 134 16.97 -39.01 -28.43
N VAL A 135 16.18 -38.97 -29.50
CA VAL A 135 14.97 -38.12 -29.58
C VAL A 135 13.93 -38.55 -28.55
N ASP A 136 13.65 -39.84 -28.40
CA ASP A 136 12.67 -40.34 -27.42
C ASP A 136 13.11 -40.13 -25.97
N GLY A 137 14.42 -40.08 -25.71
CA GLY A 137 15.01 -39.62 -24.44
C GLY A 137 14.73 -38.14 -24.18
N LEU A 138 15.07 -37.26 -25.11
CA LEU A 138 14.81 -35.81 -25.01
C LEU A 138 13.31 -35.50 -24.84
N VAL A 139 12.46 -36.17 -25.61
CA VAL A 139 10.99 -36.08 -25.54
C VAL A 139 10.47 -36.52 -24.16
N ALA A 140 11.02 -37.56 -23.55
CA ALA A 140 10.66 -37.98 -22.19
C ALA A 140 11.14 -37.01 -21.11
N VAL A 141 12.35 -36.44 -21.26
CA VAL A 141 12.88 -35.40 -20.37
C VAL A 141 11.97 -34.17 -20.38
N VAL A 142 11.56 -33.70 -21.55
CA VAL A 142 10.65 -32.54 -21.65
C VAL A 142 9.29 -32.82 -21.02
N LYS A 143 8.68 -33.99 -21.26
CA LYS A 143 7.41 -34.40 -20.60
C LYS A 143 7.49 -34.34 -19.07
N TYR A 144 8.59 -34.81 -18.49
CA TYR A 144 8.73 -34.94 -17.04
C TYR A 144 8.94 -33.60 -16.33
N TYR A 145 9.63 -32.65 -16.97
CA TYR A 145 9.97 -31.33 -16.42
C TYR A 145 9.12 -30.16 -16.99
N SER A 146 8.25 -30.43 -17.96
CA SER A 146 7.30 -29.49 -18.61
C SER A 146 7.90 -28.18 -19.14
N PHE A 147 9.01 -28.25 -19.87
CA PHE A 147 9.53 -27.11 -20.65
C PHE A 147 9.17 -27.25 -22.15
N ASP A 148 9.61 -26.33 -23.02
CA ASP A 148 9.07 -26.16 -24.38
C ASP A 148 9.98 -26.65 -25.52
N GLY A 149 11.12 -27.26 -25.22
CA GLY A 149 12.05 -27.78 -26.24
C GLY A 149 13.50 -27.35 -26.01
N TYR A 150 14.25 -27.19 -27.10
CA TYR A 150 15.71 -27.12 -27.05
C TYR A 150 16.33 -26.14 -28.07
N LEU A 151 17.37 -25.42 -27.63
CA LEU A 151 18.48 -25.03 -28.51
C LEU A 151 19.35 -26.25 -28.79
N ILE A 152 19.65 -26.51 -30.05
CA ILE A 152 20.55 -27.56 -30.52
C ILE A 152 21.85 -26.91 -30.98
N ASN A 153 22.95 -27.14 -30.26
CA ASN A 153 24.26 -26.60 -30.60
C ASN A 153 25.31 -27.72 -30.76
N ILE A 154 25.69 -28.03 -32.00
CA ILE A 154 26.72 -29.04 -32.30
C ILE A 154 28.01 -28.31 -32.69
N GLU A 155 28.95 -28.17 -31.75
CA GLU A 155 30.25 -27.53 -31.97
C GLU A 155 31.38 -28.56 -32.03
N ASN A 156 31.17 -29.55 -32.90
CA ASN A 156 32.17 -30.52 -33.34
C ASN A 156 31.91 -30.88 -34.81
N GLU A 157 32.93 -31.41 -35.51
CA GLU A 157 32.71 -32.00 -36.83
C GLU A 157 31.82 -33.26 -36.75
N ILE A 158 31.21 -33.61 -37.89
CA ILE A 158 30.39 -34.79 -38.12
C ILE A 158 30.91 -35.48 -39.40
N ASP A 159 30.92 -36.81 -39.47
CA ASP A 159 31.20 -37.53 -40.73
C ASP A 159 30.18 -37.07 -41.80
N PRO A 160 30.61 -36.55 -42.98
CA PRO A 160 29.71 -36.11 -44.03
C PRO A 160 28.64 -37.15 -44.41
N LYS A 161 28.95 -38.45 -44.29
CA LYS A 161 28.03 -39.57 -44.57
C LYS A 161 26.89 -39.71 -43.55
N LYS A 162 26.98 -38.99 -42.43
CA LYS A 162 26.01 -39.02 -41.32
C LYS A 162 25.12 -37.77 -41.26
N ILE A 163 25.37 -36.76 -42.11
CA ILE A 163 24.64 -35.49 -42.08
C ILE A 163 23.13 -35.66 -42.28
N ASP A 164 22.68 -36.64 -43.10
CA ASP A 164 21.24 -36.93 -43.22
C ASP A 164 20.59 -37.50 -41.95
N LEU A 165 21.36 -38.08 -41.03
CA LEU A 165 20.88 -38.45 -39.69
C LEU A 165 20.76 -37.24 -38.75
N VAL A 166 21.49 -36.15 -39.02
CA VAL A 166 21.36 -34.87 -38.28
C VAL A 166 20.08 -34.15 -38.72
N TYR A 167 19.77 -34.12 -40.02
CA TYR A 167 18.47 -33.63 -40.50
C TYR A 167 17.32 -34.46 -39.93
N TYR A 168 17.41 -35.80 -39.99
CA TYR A 168 16.39 -36.68 -39.41
C TYR A 168 16.22 -36.48 -37.89
N PHE A 169 17.31 -36.24 -37.15
CA PHE A 169 17.24 -35.90 -35.72
C PHE A 169 16.44 -34.61 -35.48
N LEU A 170 16.73 -33.54 -36.23
CA LEU A 170 16.02 -32.26 -36.12
C LEU A 170 14.54 -32.41 -36.52
N GLU A 171 14.26 -33.08 -37.65
CA GLU A 171 12.91 -33.34 -38.14
C GLU A 171 12.09 -34.15 -37.12
N ASP A 172 12.61 -35.29 -36.64
CA ASP A 172 11.89 -36.18 -35.75
C ASP A 172 11.70 -35.58 -34.35
N LEU A 173 12.70 -34.87 -33.83
CA LEU A 173 12.59 -34.13 -32.57
C LEU A 173 11.55 -33.01 -32.68
N THR A 174 11.61 -32.17 -33.71
CA THR A 174 10.62 -31.11 -33.94
C THR A 174 9.22 -31.72 -34.06
N ARG A 175 9.05 -32.77 -34.89
CA ARG A 175 7.79 -33.47 -35.12
C ARG A 175 7.24 -34.18 -33.88
N LYS A 176 8.08 -34.66 -32.96
CA LYS A 176 7.64 -35.26 -31.68
C LYS A 176 7.33 -34.17 -30.64
N MET A 177 8.13 -33.11 -30.56
CA MET A 177 7.88 -31.99 -29.64
C MET A 177 6.56 -31.26 -29.94
N LYS A 178 6.24 -31.01 -31.22
CA LYS A 178 4.95 -30.43 -31.63
C LYS A 178 3.73 -31.26 -31.23
N LYS A 179 3.89 -32.57 -30.98
CA LYS A 179 2.82 -33.44 -30.47
C LYS A 179 2.64 -33.37 -28.95
N ILE A 180 3.62 -32.86 -28.20
CA ILE A 180 3.50 -32.55 -26.76
C ILE A 180 2.93 -31.14 -26.60
N ASN A 181 3.56 -30.15 -27.24
CA ASN A 181 3.14 -28.75 -27.23
C ASN A 181 3.29 -28.18 -28.64
N GLU A 182 2.19 -27.77 -29.29
CA GLU A 182 2.22 -27.14 -30.61
C GLU A 182 3.09 -25.86 -30.64
N ASN A 183 3.24 -25.22 -29.48
CA ASN A 183 4.05 -24.02 -29.28
C ASN A 183 5.52 -24.30 -28.96
N SER A 184 5.97 -25.56 -28.97
CA SER A 184 7.39 -25.92 -28.74
C SER A 184 8.34 -25.19 -29.68
N ARG A 185 9.64 -25.16 -29.36
CA ARG A 185 10.70 -24.71 -30.28
C ARG A 185 11.88 -25.67 -30.27
N ILE A 186 12.31 -26.09 -31.46
CA ILE A 186 13.64 -26.65 -31.72
C ILE A 186 14.41 -25.64 -32.57
N ILE A 187 15.49 -25.08 -32.03
CA ILE A 187 16.29 -24.05 -32.70
C ILE A 187 17.69 -24.59 -32.97
N TRP A 188 18.17 -24.50 -34.20
CA TRP A 188 19.51 -24.92 -34.61
C TRP A 188 20.51 -23.78 -34.51
N TYR A 189 21.67 -23.98 -33.88
CA TYR A 189 22.78 -23.02 -33.92
C TYR A 189 23.55 -23.14 -35.24
N ASP A 190 23.94 -22.02 -35.83
CA ASP A 190 24.72 -21.94 -37.07
C ASP A 190 26.17 -22.40 -36.87
N SER A 191 26.38 -23.72 -36.78
CA SER A 191 27.67 -24.34 -36.49
C SER A 191 28.15 -25.31 -37.59
N VAL A 192 27.47 -26.44 -37.79
CA VAL A 192 27.87 -27.48 -38.77
C VAL A 192 27.23 -27.21 -40.13
N THR A 193 28.05 -27.23 -41.19
CA THR A 193 27.58 -27.12 -42.58
C THR A 193 27.27 -28.50 -43.19
N PHE A 194 26.56 -28.52 -44.33
CA PHE A 194 26.14 -29.74 -45.04
C PHE A 194 27.28 -30.73 -45.38
N ASP A 195 28.54 -30.29 -45.38
CA ASP A 195 29.74 -31.11 -45.58
C ASP A 195 30.32 -31.66 -44.25
N GLY A 196 29.57 -31.63 -43.16
CA GLY A 196 29.97 -32.15 -41.84
C GLY A 196 30.95 -31.27 -41.07
N LYS A 197 31.35 -30.11 -41.62
CA LYS A 197 32.37 -29.25 -41.04
C LYS A 197 31.80 -28.20 -40.10
N LEU A 198 32.43 -28.04 -38.93
CA LEU A 198 32.18 -26.95 -38.00
C LEU A 198 32.69 -25.64 -38.61
N ARG A 199 31.77 -24.83 -39.14
CA ARG A 199 32.02 -23.54 -39.79
C ARG A 199 30.79 -22.64 -39.64
N TRP A 200 30.77 -21.82 -38.61
CA TRP A 200 29.75 -20.77 -38.45
C TRP A 200 29.70 -19.87 -39.69
N GLN A 201 28.54 -19.73 -40.32
CA GLN A 201 28.39 -18.91 -41.53
C GLN A 201 28.07 -17.44 -41.23
N ASN A 202 27.53 -17.17 -40.04
CA ASN A 202 27.00 -15.87 -39.61
C ASN A 202 25.81 -15.40 -40.49
N ALA A 203 25.23 -16.32 -41.24
CA ALA A 203 24.21 -16.09 -42.26
C ALA A 203 23.42 -17.38 -42.54
N LEU A 204 22.15 -17.28 -42.87
CA LEU A 204 21.41 -18.37 -43.51
C LEU A 204 21.80 -18.41 -44.99
N ASN A 205 22.32 -19.54 -45.47
CA ASN A 205 22.70 -19.73 -46.86
C ASN A 205 22.65 -21.20 -47.30
N SER A 206 23.03 -21.48 -48.55
CA SER A 206 22.99 -22.83 -49.14
C SER A 206 23.72 -23.91 -48.33
N LYS A 207 24.68 -23.57 -47.46
CA LYS A 207 25.44 -24.55 -46.66
C LYS A 207 24.73 -24.99 -45.37
N ASN A 208 23.77 -24.22 -44.87
CA ASN A 208 23.06 -24.50 -43.61
C ASN A 208 21.51 -24.51 -43.73
N HIS A 209 20.94 -24.12 -44.88
CA HIS A 209 19.49 -24.07 -45.11
C HIS A 209 18.72 -25.35 -44.73
N LYS A 210 19.24 -26.55 -45.06
CA LYS A 210 18.54 -27.81 -44.78
C LYS A 210 18.37 -28.09 -43.28
N PHE A 211 19.28 -27.60 -42.41
CA PHE A 211 19.07 -27.67 -40.94
C PHE A 211 17.97 -26.70 -40.50
N TYR A 212 17.93 -25.49 -41.06
CA TYR A 212 16.88 -24.49 -40.83
C TYR A 212 15.49 -24.98 -41.27
N ASP A 213 15.39 -25.73 -42.37
CA ASP A 213 14.13 -26.33 -42.83
C ASP A 213 13.68 -27.49 -41.92
N SER A 214 14.64 -28.22 -41.34
CA SER A 214 14.39 -29.37 -40.45
C SER A 214 13.86 -29.00 -39.05
N CYS A 215 13.79 -27.71 -38.68
CA CYS A 215 13.45 -27.26 -37.31
C CYS A 215 12.63 -25.96 -37.26
N ASP A 216 12.35 -25.43 -36.06
CA ASP A 216 11.56 -24.19 -35.87
C ASP A 216 12.33 -22.90 -36.20
N GLY A 217 13.67 -22.91 -36.23
CA GLY A 217 14.46 -21.73 -36.61
C GLY A 217 15.97 -21.91 -36.49
N ILE A 218 16.72 -20.97 -37.08
CA ILE A 218 18.19 -20.91 -36.99
C ILE A 218 18.63 -19.75 -36.11
N TYR A 219 19.64 -19.99 -35.27
CA TYR A 219 20.37 -19.00 -34.48
C TYR A 219 21.70 -18.73 -35.19
N LEU A 220 21.82 -17.57 -35.82
CA LEU A 220 23.03 -17.17 -36.55
C LEU A 220 24.17 -16.78 -35.59
N ASN A 221 25.40 -17.20 -35.88
CA ASN A 221 26.56 -16.84 -35.09
C ASN A 221 26.83 -15.32 -35.11
N TYR A 222 27.36 -14.79 -34.00
CA TYR A 222 27.47 -13.35 -33.70
C TYR A 222 28.59 -12.58 -34.44
N ASN A 223 29.28 -13.17 -35.43
CA ASN A 223 30.26 -12.49 -36.28
C ASN A 223 29.66 -12.07 -37.64
N TRP A 224 28.39 -11.64 -37.65
CA TRP A 224 27.68 -11.22 -38.86
C TRP A 224 28.08 -9.82 -39.33
N THR A 225 27.70 -9.49 -40.57
CA THR A 225 27.80 -8.16 -41.18
C THR A 225 26.43 -7.79 -41.75
N ASP A 226 26.19 -6.51 -42.06
CA ASP A 226 24.92 -6.08 -42.66
C ASP A 226 24.63 -6.85 -43.96
N GLN A 227 25.66 -7.15 -44.77
CA GLN A 227 25.51 -7.99 -45.96
C GLN A 227 25.10 -9.42 -45.61
N HIS A 228 25.72 -10.05 -44.61
CA HIS A 228 25.32 -11.40 -44.16
C HIS A 228 23.85 -11.47 -43.73
N LEU A 229 23.32 -10.40 -43.13
CA LEU A 229 21.91 -10.32 -42.75
C LEU A 229 20.98 -10.07 -43.95
N LEU A 230 21.42 -9.28 -44.93
CA LEU A 230 20.68 -9.11 -46.20
C LEU A 230 20.64 -10.41 -47.00
N ASP A 231 21.77 -11.09 -47.17
CA ASP A 231 21.85 -12.41 -47.83
C ASP A 231 20.90 -13.41 -47.14
N SER A 232 20.89 -13.42 -45.80
CA SER A 232 20.00 -14.28 -45.00
C SER A 232 18.51 -13.99 -45.22
N ALA A 233 18.14 -12.75 -45.54
CA ALA A 233 16.76 -12.35 -45.80
C ALA A 233 16.20 -12.94 -47.10
N ASP A 234 17.06 -13.10 -48.11
CA ASP A 234 16.69 -13.72 -49.40
C ASP A 234 16.60 -15.25 -49.32
N PHE A 235 17.35 -15.88 -48.41
CA PHE A 235 17.34 -17.34 -48.21
C PHE A 235 16.16 -17.87 -47.37
N GLY A 236 15.49 -17.06 -46.55
CA GLY A 236 14.51 -17.59 -45.61
C GLY A 236 13.58 -16.61 -44.91
N LYS A 237 12.59 -17.19 -44.23
CA LYS A 237 11.54 -16.49 -43.49
C LYS A 237 12.13 -15.81 -42.25
N LEU A 238 12.19 -14.48 -42.29
CA LEU A 238 12.78 -13.60 -41.26
C LEU A 238 12.42 -13.96 -39.80
N SER A 239 11.19 -14.40 -39.53
CA SER A 239 10.76 -14.78 -38.17
C SER A 239 11.40 -16.08 -37.65
N LYS A 240 11.89 -16.96 -38.53
CA LYS A 240 12.66 -18.17 -38.19
C LYS A 240 14.19 -17.90 -38.09
N ILE A 241 14.64 -16.69 -38.43
CA ILE A 241 16.06 -16.30 -38.42
C ILE A 241 16.31 -15.47 -37.15
N PHE A 242 17.01 -16.07 -36.18
CA PHE A 242 17.42 -15.42 -34.95
C PHE A 242 18.85 -14.88 -35.11
N VAL A 243 18.99 -13.56 -35.22
CA VAL A 243 20.30 -12.91 -35.29
C VAL A 243 20.96 -12.97 -33.91
N GLY A 244 22.12 -13.63 -33.82
CA GLY A 244 22.86 -13.77 -32.57
C GLY A 244 23.57 -12.48 -32.15
N ILE A 245 23.42 -12.09 -30.88
CA ILE A 245 24.03 -10.90 -30.31
C ILE A 245 24.74 -11.28 -29.01
N ASP A 246 26.07 -11.35 -29.06
CA ASP A 246 26.90 -11.61 -27.88
C ASP A 246 27.06 -10.35 -27.02
N VAL A 247 26.52 -10.40 -25.80
CA VAL A 247 26.65 -9.30 -24.83
C VAL A 247 28.10 -9.14 -24.34
N TRP A 248 28.95 -10.16 -24.44
CA TRP A 248 30.39 -10.02 -24.16
C TRP A 248 31.16 -9.24 -25.25
N ALA A 249 30.53 -8.96 -26.39
CA ALA A 249 31.06 -8.25 -27.55
C ALA A 249 32.31 -8.92 -28.18
N ARG A 250 32.25 -10.24 -28.39
CA ARG A 250 33.29 -11.06 -29.08
C ARG A 250 33.22 -11.01 -30.60
N GLY A 251 32.17 -10.42 -31.19
CA GLY A 251 31.97 -10.34 -32.64
C GLY A 251 31.12 -9.15 -33.09
N CYS A 252 29.93 -8.99 -32.50
CA CYS A 252 29.04 -7.86 -32.71
C CYS A 252 29.20 -6.78 -31.60
N VAL A 253 28.49 -5.66 -31.74
CA VAL A 253 28.43 -4.65 -30.67
C VAL A 253 27.59 -5.17 -29.51
N GLY A 254 28.21 -5.37 -28.35
CA GLY A 254 27.57 -5.89 -27.13
C GLY A 254 27.66 -4.93 -25.94
N LYS A 255 27.71 -5.48 -24.73
CA LYS A 255 27.83 -4.77 -23.44
C LYS A 255 26.68 -3.75 -23.29
N TRP A 256 26.93 -2.59 -22.68
CA TRP A 256 25.93 -1.51 -22.57
C TRP A 256 25.45 -0.94 -23.91
N ASP A 257 26.12 -1.27 -25.02
CA ASP A 257 25.79 -0.83 -26.38
C ASP A 257 25.12 -1.93 -27.23
N CYS A 258 24.75 -3.07 -26.62
CA CYS A 258 24.05 -4.20 -27.24
C CYS A 258 22.81 -3.78 -28.08
N TRP A 259 22.14 -2.69 -27.66
CA TRP A 259 21.03 -2.08 -28.39
C TRP A 259 21.32 -1.72 -29.85
N LYS A 260 22.58 -1.46 -30.22
CA LYS A 260 22.98 -1.14 -31.60
C LYS A 260 22.82 -2.36 -32.52
N SER A 261 23.38 -3.49 -32.10
CA SER A 261 23.20 -4.78 -32.79
C SER A 261 21.73 -5.21 -32.81
N PHE A 262 21.01 -4.96 -31.71
CA PHE A 262 19.59 -5.27 -31.60
C PHE A 262 18.77 -4.43 -32.60
N ALA A 263 19.06 -3.14 -32.73
CA ALA A 263 18.41 -2.24 -33.68
C ALA A 263 18.57 -2.72 -35.12
N THR A 264 19.77 -3.14 -35.56
CA THR A 264 20.02 -3.66 -36.91
C THR A 264 19.14 -4.88 -37.22
N ALA A 265 19.13 -5.89 -36.34
CA ALA A 265 18.32 -7.09 -36.54
C ALA A 265 16.80 -6.80 -36.53
N LYS A 266 16.33 -5.87 -35.68
CA LYS A 266 14.91 -5.46 -35.65
C LYS A 266 14.51 -4.60 -36.85
N LEU A 267 15.42 -3.79 -37.41
CA LEU A 267 15.19 -3.02 -38.63
C LEU A 267 14.93 -3.94 -39.83
N LEU A 268 15.70 -5.02 -39.95
CA LEU A 268 15.51 -6.09 -40.93
C LEU A 268 14.34 -7.04 -40.59
N ARG A 269 13.56 -6.74 -39.54
CA ARG A 269 12.40 -7.53 -39.06
C ARG A 269 12.71 -8.99 -38.71
N MET A 270 13.98 -9.32 -38.46
CA MET A 270 14.39 -10.64 -38.02
C MET A 270 14.08 -10.88 -36.53
N SER A 271 14.04 -12.16 -36.15
CA SER A 271 14.10 -12.56 -34.75
C SER A 271 15.50 -12.29 -34.19
N VAL A 272 15.62 -12.21 -32.87
CA VAL A 272 16.89 -11.87 -32.20
C VAL A 272 17.17 -12.88 -31.11
N ALA A 273 18.42 -13.30 -30.97
CA ALA A 273 18.89 -14.09 -29.84
C ALA A 273 20.03 -13.36 -29.12
N ILE A 274 19.77 -12.94 -27.88
CA ILE A 274 20.77 -12.30 -27.01
C ILE A 274 21.52 -13.41 -26.25
N PHE A 275 22.85 -13.43 -26.34
CA PHE A 275 23.72 -14.38 -25.64
C PHE A 275 24.49 -13.71 -24.48
N GLY A 276 24.65 -14.40 -23.36
CA GLY A 276 25.54 -13.96 -22.28
C GLY A 276 25.01 -12.79 -21.47
N THR A 277 23.71 -12.71 -21.19
CA THR A 277 23.19 -11.69 -20.25
C THR A 277 23.71 -11.84 -18.82
N GLY A 278 24.28 -13.00 -18.46
CA GLY A 278 25.08 -13.20 -17.24
C GLY A 278 26.26 -12.23 -17.10
N TRP A 279 26.78 -11.72 -18.23
CA TRP A 279 27.76 -10.61 -18.29
C TRP A 279 27.43 -9.44 -17.35
N ILE A 280 26.15 -9.12 -17.18
CA ILE A 280 25.69 -8.02 -16.31
C ILE A 280 26.16 -8.25 -14.86
N HIS A 281 26.02 -9.49 -14.37
CA HIS A 281 26.45 -9.91 -13.03
C HIS A 281 27.96 -10.11 -12.97
N GLU A 282 28.50 -10.90 -13.89
CA GLU A 282 29.91 -11.32 -13.86
C GLU A 282 30.90 -10.15 -14.00
N THR A 283 30.51 -9.06 -14.68
CA THR A 283 31.32 -7.83 -14.76
C THR A 283 30.94 -6.76 -13.72
N ASN A 284 29.94 -7.03 -12.86
CA ASN A 284 29.52 -6.14 -11.78
C ASN A 284 29.22 -6.89 -10.46
N PRO A 285 30.16 -7.71 -9.94
CA PRO A 285 30.00 -8.33 -8.63
C PRO A 285 29.83 -7.26 -7.54
N GLY A 286 29.02 -7.56 -6.53
CA GLY A 286 28.73 -6.64 -5.42
C GLY A 286 27.85 -5.43 -5.77
N LYS A 287 27.20 -5.41 -6.94
CA LYS A 287 26.19 -4.39 -7.30
C LYS A 287 24.79 -4.99 -7.39
N ASP A 288 23.78 -4.14 -7.20
CA ASP A 288 22.37 -4.49 -7.35
C ASP A 288 22.06 -4.94 -8.80
N GLN A 289 21.67 -6.20 -8.93
CA GLN A 289 21.40 -6.85 -10.23
C GLN A 289 20.04 -6.46 -10.83
N VAL A 290 19.07 -6.08 -9.99
CA VAL A 290 17.76 -5.56 -10.45
C VAL A 290 17.97 -4.21 -11.13
N VAL A 291 18.73 -3.31 -10.50
CA VAL A 291 19.06 -1.99 -11.06
C VAL A 291 19.87 -2.11 -12.35
N LEU A 292 20.86 -3.00 -12.40
CA LEU A 292 21.68 -3.21 -13.61
C LEU A 292 20.90 -3.89 -14.74
N GLY A 293 20.04 -4.86 -14.43
CA GLY A 293 19.13 -5.49 -15.39
C GLY A 293 18.17 -4.48 -16.02
N ILE A 294 17.48 -3.68 -15.20
CA ILE A 294 16.59 -2.60 -15.67
C ILE A 294 17.37 -1.60 -16.53
N LYS A 295 18.59 -1.23 -16.14
CA LYS A 295 19.44 -0.32 -16.92
C LYS A 295 19.81 -0.90 -18.30
N PHE A 296 20.14 -2.19 -18.38
CA PHE A 296 20.45 -2.87 -19.64
C PHE A 296 19.21 -2.90 -20.55
N TRP A 297 18.09 -3.41 -20.06
CA TRP A 297 16.86 -3.56 -20.83
C TRP A 297 16.23 -2.23 -21.24
N LYS A 298 16.43 -1.14 -20.49
CA LYS A 298 16.05 0.22 -20.91
C LYS A 298 16.77 0.67 -22.20
N THR A 299 17.94 0.14 -22.53
CA THR A 299 18.58 0.44 -23.85
C THR A 299 17.87 -0.25 -25.01
N LEU A 300 17.15 -1.35 -24.75
CA LEU A 300 16.40 -2.13 -25.74
C LEU A 300 14.95 -1.65 -25.90
N GLU A 301 14.46 -0.78 -25.01
CA GLU A 301 13.08 -0.23 -24.96
C GLU A 301 12.47 0.10 -26.33
N PRO A 302 13.12 0.86 -27.25
CA PRO A 302 12.52 1.26 -28.52
C PRO A 302 12.25 0.10 -29.50
N TYR A 303 12.80 -1.08 -29.22
CA TYR A 303 12.87 -2.20 -30.14
C TYR A 303 12.14 -3.46 -29.63
N VAL A 304 11.73 -3.47 -28.35
CA VAL A 304 11.00 -4.58 -27.71
C VAL A 304 9.50 -4.27 -27.61
N LYS A 305 8.64 -5.25 -27.91
CA LYS A 305 7.17 -5.10 -27.81
C LYS A 305 6.68 -5.72 -26.53
N THR A 306 5.88 -4.96 -25.76
CA THR A 306 5.51 -5.37 -24.40
C THR A 306 4.22 -6.22 -24.46
N ARG A 307 4.29 -7.45 -23.92
CA ARG A 307 3.19 -8.43 -23.98
C ARG A 307 2.10 -8.09 -22.95
N LYS A 308 0.84 -8.33 -23.31
CA LYS A 308 -0.33 -7.95 -22.50
C LYS A 308 -0.83 -9.14 -21.69
N PHE A 309 -1.40 -8.90 -20.51
CA PHE A 309 -2.19 -9.91 -19.80
C PHE A 309 -3.31 -10.47 -20.69
N GLN A 310 -3.49 -11.79 -20.66
CA GLN A 310 -4.54 -12.50 -21.40
C GLN A 310 -5.56 -13.16 -20.47
N GLU A 311 -5.20 -13.45 -19.21
CA GLU A 311 -6.04 -14.19 -18.25
C GLU A 311 -6.22 -13.40 -16.94
N ILE A 312 -7.36 -13.63 -16.28
CA ILE A 312 -7.73 -13.07 -14.96
C ILE A 312 -8.29 -14.19 -14.06
N PRO A 313 -8.25 -14.07 -12.72
CA PRO A 313 -7.70 -12.97 -11.93
C PRO A 313 -6.19 -12.83 -12.06
N PHE A 314 -5.70 -11.60 -11.89
CA PHE A 314 -4.27 -11.32 -11.74
C PHE A 314 -3.98 -10.94 -10.29
N GLU A 315 -2.96 -11.59 -9.72
CA GLU A 315 -2.39 -11.27 -8.41
C GLU A 315 -0.87 -11.19 -8.50
N THR A 316 -0.28 -10.26 -7.77
CA THR A 316 1.17 -10.17 -7.57
C THR A 316 1.47 -9.38 -6.28
N ASN A 317 2.66 -9.62 -5.72
CA ASN A 317 3.21 -8.85 -4.61
C ASN A 317 4.53 -8.11 -4.96
N PHE A 318 4.95 -8.15 -6.23
CA PHE A 318 6.22 -7.60 -6.73
C PHE A 318 7.49 -8.16 -6.07
N GLY A 319 7.42 -9.35 -5.46
CA GLY A 319 8.58 -10.07 -4.94
C GLY A 319 9.67 -10.20 -6.00
N SER A 320 10.88 -9.77 -5.66
CA SER A 320 12.10 -9.82 -6.49
C SER A 320 12.87 -11.13 -6.35
N GLY A 321 12.35 -12.09 -5.60
CA GLY A 321 13.04 -13.33 -5.19
C GLY A 321 13.68 -13.23 -3.81
N ILE A 322 14.02 -12.02 -3.35
CA ILE A 322 14.62 -11.76 -2.03
C ILE A 322 13.53 -11.72 -0.95
N ASP A 323 13.71 -12.47 0.15
CA ASP A 323 12.85 -12.41 1.33
C ASP A 323 13.39 -11.51 2.46
N ALA A 324 12.63 -11.39 3.57
CA ALA A 324 12.96 -10.49 4.68
C ALA A 324 14.22 -10.89 5.47
N GLN A 325 14.84 -12.03 5.14
CA GLN A 325 16.10 -12.52 5.71
C GLN A 325 17.27 -12.35 4.72
N ASN A 326 17.07 -11.61 3.62
CA ASN A 326 17.97 -11.48 2.48
C ASN A 326 18.28 -12.82 1.76
N GLN A 327 17.44 -13.84 1.91
CA GLN A 327 17.59 -15.07 1.14
C GLN A 327 16.89 -14.89 -0.22
N PHE A 328 17.67 -14.96 -1.30
CA PHE A 328 17.14 -14.95 -2.66
C PHE A 328 16.74 -16.38 -3.06
N LYS A 329 15.51 -16.53 -3.55
CA LYS A 329 15.00 -17.75 -4.18
C LYS A 329 14.36 -17.38 -5.51
N LEU A 330 14.84 -17.97 -6.61
CA LEU A 330 14.25 -17.78 -7.94
C LEU A 330 12.74 -18.12 -7.96
N SER A 331 12.32 -19.10 -7.16
CA SER A 331 10.91 -19.52 -6.99
C SER A 331 10.00 -18.50 -6.29
N ASN A 332 10.58 -17.49 -5.61
CA ASN A 332 9.88 -16.39 -4.94
C ASN A 332 9.70 -15.15 -5.83
N ILE A 333 10.28 -15.11 -7.03
CA ILE A 333 10.00 -14.01 -7.99
C ILE A 333 8.52 -14.07 -8.36
N SER A 334 7.82 -12.94 -8.20
CA SER A 334 6.42 -12.79 -8.61
C SER A 334 6.30 -12.05 -9.95
N ILE A 335 5.11 -12.04 -10.54
CA ILE A 335 4.88 -11.47 -11.87
C ILE A 335 5.01 -9.93 -11.83
N GLN A 336 5.90 -9.36 -12.65
CA GLN A 336 6.22 -7.92 -12.64
C GLN A 336 6.12 -7.30 -14.06
N PRO A 337 5.00 -6.68 -14.46
CA PRO A 337 4.87 -6.05 -15.79
C PRO A 337 5.74 -4.77 -15.91
N GLN A 338 6.99 -4.97 -16.37
CA GLN A 338 7.94 -3.91 -16.68
C GLN A 338 7.80 -3.43 -18.13
N PHE A 339 7.33 -2.20 -18.31
CA PHE A 339 7.23 -1.51 -19.60
C PHE A 339 7.51 -0.02 -19.52
N LEU A 340 7.84 0.54 -20.69
CA LEU A 340 8.27 1.91 -20.92
C LEU A 340 7.68 2.33 -22.30
N ASP A 341 7.50 3.62 -22.55
CA ASP A 341 6.87 4.10 -23.81
C ASP A 341 7.42 5.47 -24.26
N ASN A 342 7.28 5.73 -25.56
CA ASN A 342 8.22 6.44 -26.41
C ASN A 342 8.11 7.97 -26.39
N PHE A 343 8.04 8.60 -25.22
CA PHE A 343 8.13 10.07 -25.11
C PHE A 343 9.15 10.55 -24.08
N SER A 344 10.38 10.67 -24.59
CA SER A 344 11.43 11.62 -24.18
C SER A 344 11.86 11.68 -22.71
N CYS A 345 13.16 11.43 -22.52
CA CYS A 345 13.96 11.78 -21.34
C CYS A 345 13.69 11.00 -20.05
N PHE A 346 14.68 11.03 -19.17
CA PHE A 346 14.39 11.14 -17.75
C PHE A 346 13.73 12.51 -17.51
N PRO A 347 12.49 12.60 -16.99
CA PRO A 347 12.29 13.55 -15.89
C PRO A 347 13.29 13.15 -14.79
N LYS A 348 13.96 14.11 -14.15
CA LYS A 348 14.93 13.80 -13.07
C LYS A 348 14.28 13.21 -11.79
N ASN A 349 12.97 12.98 -11.81
CA ASN A 349 12.16 12.35 -10.75
C ASN A 349 11.08 11.44 -11.38
N CYS A 350 10.65 10.40 -10.65
CA CYS A 350 9.35 9.66 -10.73
C CYS A 350 9.19 8.35 -11.56
N GLU A 351 8.77 7.30 -10.81
CA GLU A 351 7.60 6.41 -11.03
C GLU A 351 7.52 5.44 -12.26
N GLY A 352 7.26 4.14 -12.01
CA GLY A 352 6.23 3.38 -12.76
C GLY A 352 6.41 1.87 -13.07
N LEU A 353 5.29 1.14 -13.00
CA LEU A 353 4.98 -0.31 -13.22
C LEU A 353 3.58 -0.40 -13.93
N LEU A 354 3.14 -1.42 -14.69
CA LEU A 354 2.04 -1.18 -15.68
C LEU A 354 0.75 -2.05 -15.67
N LEU A 355 -0.36 -1.40 -16.10
CA LEU A 355 -1.72 -1.96 -16.37
C LEU A 355 -2.39 -1.31 -17.61
N THR A 356 -3.46 -1.90 -18.14
CA THR A 356 -4.08 -1.49 -19.43
C THR A 356 -5.62 -1.41 -19.41
N GLY A 357 -6.16 -0.53 -20.24
CA GLY A 357 -7.57 -0.51 -20.65
C GLY A 357 -7.70 -0.54 -22.18
N SER A 358 -8.92 -0.52 -22.73
CA SER A 358 -9.13 -0.45 -24.18
C SER A 358 -8.55 0.84 -24.75
N ASN A 359 -7.47 0.71 -25.53
CA ASN A 359 -6.72 1.75 -26.22
C ASN A 359 -5.82 2.69 -25.38
N THR A 360 -5.43 2.33 -24.14
CA THR A 360 -4.31 3.01 -23.44
C THR A 360 -3.61 2.12 -22.39
N ILE A 361 -2.34 2.44 -22.07
CA ILE A 361 -1.45 1.72 -21.14
C ILE A 361 -0.93 2.72 -20.08
N PHE A 362 -0.82 2.34 -18.81
CA PHE A 362 -0.51 3.23 -17.68
C PHE A 362 0.68 2.77 -16.83
N LYS A 363 1.45 3.71 -16.26
CA LYS A 363 2.50 3.49 -15.22
C LYS A 363 1.98 3.73 -13.78
N ILE A 364 2.58 3.02 -12.81
CA ILE A 364 2.10 2.85 -11.42
C ILE A 364 3.18 3.12 -10.34
N PHE A 365 4.26 2.33 -10.20
CA PHE A 365 5.29 2.56 -9.17
C PHE A 365 6.76 2.31 -9.55
N ALA A 366 7.64 3.16 -9.01
CA ALA A 366 9.05 2.92 -8.76
C ALA A 366 9.33 3.45 -7.32
N PHE A 367 10.31 2.88 -6.62
CA PHE A 367 10.48 3.11 -5.18
C PHE A 367 11.89 3.61 -4.84
N ASP A 368 12.04 4.92 -4.71
CA ASP A 368 13.21 5.53 -4.07
C ASP A 368 12.95 5.62 -2.55
N GLU A 369 13.94 5.23 -1.74
CA GLU A 369 14.00 5.39 -0.26
C GLU A 369 12.83 4.81 0.59
N ILE A 370 11.92 4.02 0.02
CA ILE A 370 10.84 3.36 0.78
C ILE A 370 10.95 1.84 0.67
N GLU A 371 11.22 1.18 1.80
CA GLU A 371 11.13 -0.28 1.91
C GLU A 371 9.65 -0.71 1.91
N VAL A 372 9.13 -1.11 0.75
CA VAL A 372 7.73 -1.50 0.58
C VAL A 372 7.56 -3.00 0.80
N LYS A 373 7.21 -3.39 2.03
CA LYS A 373 6.83 -4.76 2.37
C LYS A 373 5.34 -5.01 2.11
N ASN A 374 5.03 -6.19 1.56
CA ASN A 374 3.70 -6.80 1.49
C ASN A 374 2.60 -6.01 0.75
N ILE A 375 2.88 -5.23 -0.32
CA ILE A 375 1.79 -4.86 -1.24
C ILE A 375 1.27 -6.13 -1.90
N LYS A 376 -0.02 -6.42 -1.75
CA LYS A 376 -0.76 -7.30 -2.66
C LYS A 376 -1.63 -6.41 -3.55
N LEU A 377 -1.58 -6.60 -4.87
CA LEU A 377 -2.62 -6.10 -5.78
C LEU A 377 -3.43 -7.29 -6.28
N THR A 378 -4.71 -7.33 -5.91
CA THR A 378 -5.70 -8.23 -6.53
C THR A 378 -6.49 -7.45 -7.56
N MET A 379 -6.48 -7.92 -8.81
CA MET A 379 -7.36 -7.41 -9.87
C MET A 379 -8.58 -8.31 -10.07
N ARG A 380 -9.77 -7.76 -9.85
CA ARG A 380 -11.04 -8.41 -10.18
C ARG A 380 -11.74 -7.64 -11.29
N SER A 381 -12.28 -8.36 -12.27
CA SER A 381 -13.27 -7.85 -13.22
C SER A 381 -14.65 -8.31 -12.79
N ASP A 382 -15.63 -7.42 -12.82
CA ASP A 382 -17.03 -7.80 -12.86
C ASP A 382 -17.44 -8.18 -14.31
N LYS A 383 -18.75 -8.40 -14.53
CA LYS A 383 -19.31 -8.69 -15.86
C LYS A 383 -19.28 -7.48 -16.81
N ASP A 384 -19.20 -6.27 -16.25
CA ASP A 384 -19.30 -5.00 -16.98
C ASP A 384 -17.92 -4.36 -17.27
N ARG A 385 -16.84 -5.12 -16.99
CA ARG A 385 -15.42 -4.80 -17.25
C ARG A 385 -14.83 -3.72 -16.33
N CYS A 386 -15.44 -3.46 -15.16
CA CYS A 386 -14.81 -2.62 -14.15
C CYS A 386 -13.64 -3.36 -13.48
N ILE A 387 -12.44 -2.77 -13.59
CA ILE A 387 -11.23 -3.26 -12.92
C ILE A 387 -11.21 -2.71 -11.49
N HIS A 388 -11.44 -3.58 -10.52
CA HIS A 388 -11.20 -3.28 -9.12
C HIS A 388 -9.71 -3.49 -8.80
N VAL A 389 -9.09 -2.50 -8.18
CA VAL A 389 -7.71 -2.58 -7.64
C VAL A 389 -7.82 -2.47 -6.12
N GLU A 390 -7.68 -3.60 -5.45
CA GLU A 390 -7.74 -3.71 -3.99
C GLU A 390 -6.32 -3.66 -3.41
N ILE A 391 -6.10 -2.87 -2.35
CA ILE A 391 -4.80 -2.66 -1.68
C ILE A 391 -5.00 -2.91 -0.19
N GLU A 392 -4.70 -4.13 0.26
CA GLU A 392 -5.17 -4.68 1.56
C GLU A 392 -4.38 -4.17 2.80
N ASN A 393 -3.55 -3.13 2.68
CA ASN A 393 -2.66 -2.66 3.76
C ASN A 393 -3.18 -1.42 4.51
N PHE A 394 -3.28 -1.54 5.84
CA PHE A 394 -3.49 -0.41 6.76
C PHE A 394 -2.20 0.41 6.94
N TYR A 395 -1.93 1.31 6.00
CA TYR A 395 -0.83 2.27 6.14
C TYR A 395 -1.10 3.26 7.29
N ASN A 396 -0.09 3.51 8.12
CA ASN A 396 -0.18 4.53 9.15
C ASN A 396 -0.14 5.95 8.53
N TYR A 397 -0.59 6.95 9.31
CA TYR A 397 -0.69 8.35 8.88
C TYR A 397 0.61 8.93 8.32
N SER A 398 1.78 8.56 8.86
CA SER A 398 3.09 9.01 8.36
C SER A 398 3.38 8.45 6.96
N THR A 399 3.15 7.16 6.75
CA THR A 399 3.27 6.53 5.42
C THR A 399 2.27 7.11 4.43
N MET A 400 1.02 7.34 4.83
CA MET A 400 0.03 8.02 3.98
C MET A 400 0.45 9.46 3.64
N CYS A 401 1.02 10.22 4.58
CA CYS A 401 1.55 11.56 4.32
C CYS A 401 2.77 11.58 3.38
N LYS A 402 3.53 10.49 3.30
CA LYS A 402 4.57 10.29 2.27
C LYS A 402 3.93 9.98 0.91
N MET A 403 2.98 9.03 0.85
CA MET A 403 2.25 8.65 -0.36
C MET A 403 1.49 9.82 -1.00
N GLU A 404 0.92 10.72 -0.19
CA GLU A 404 0.23 11.94 -0.64
C GLU A 404 1.13 12.88 -1.47
N ARG A 405 2.46 12.79 -1.31
CA ARG A 405 3.44 13.61 -2.05
C ARG A 405 3.90 12.99 -3.38
N VAL A 406 3.49 11.76 -3.72
CA VAL A 406 3.92 11.06 -4.93
C VAL A 406 3.39 11.77 -6.18
N CYS A 407 2.08 11.70 -6.43
CA CYS A 407 1.47 12.34 -7.60
C CYS A 407 0.03 12.79 -7.32
N LYS A 408 -0.54 13.65 -8.19
CA LYS A 408 -1.90 14.22 -8.03
C LYS A 408 -3.00 13.16 -7.85
N ARG A 409 -2.85 11.97 -8.46
CA ARG A 409 -3.82 10.87 -8.30
C ARG A 409 -3.74 10.24 -6.91
N TRP A 410 -2.53 9.97 -6.42
CA TRP A 410 -2.31 9.52 -5.04
C TRP A 410 -2.73 10.58 -4.02
N GLN A 411 -2.44 11.86 -4.27
CA GLN A 411 -2.95 12.96 -3.47
C GLN A 411 -4.48 12.97 -3.37
N ASN A 412 -5.20 12.76 -4.48
CA ASN A 412 -6.66 12.67 -4.46
C ASN A 412 -7.19 11.46 -3.69
N ILE A 413 -6.58 10.28 -3.85
CA ILE A 413 -6.95 9.04 -3.15
C ILE A 413 -6.68 9.16 -1.65
N ILE A 414 -5.47 9.58 -1.27
CA ILE A 414 -5.07 9.75 0.14
C ILE A 414 -5.87 10.87 0.80
N ASN A 415 -6.14 12.00 0.13
CA ASN A 415 -7.00 13.03 0.69
C ASN A 415 -8.47 12.59 0.75
N TRP A 416 -8.97 11.73 -0.15
CA TRP A 416 -10.28 11.09 0.03
C TRP A 416 -10.30 10.19 1.27
N GLN A 417 -9.27 9.37 1.46
CA GLN A 417 -9.15 8.48 2.61
C GLN A 417 -9.02 9.26 3.93
N PHE A 418 -8.17 10.28 4.01
CA PHE A 418 -8.11 11.18 5.16
C PHE A 418 -9.46 11.86 5.44
N ARG A 419 -10.21 12.27 4.39
CA ARG A 419 -11.55 12.86 4.57
C ARG A 419 -12.61 11.85 5.04
N ARG A 420 -12.40 10.56 4.84
CA ARG A 420 -13.26 9.46 5.31
C ARG A 420 -12.86 8.98 6.72
N ASP A 421 -11.57 8.96 7.02
CA ASP A 421 -10.98 8.27 8.16
C ASP A 421 -10.45 9.23 9.26
N ILE A 422 -10.54 10.56 9.05
CA ILE A 422 -10.17 11.59 10.03
C ILE A 422 -11.29 12.64 10.13
N HIS A 423 -12.09 12.53 11.19
CA HIS A 423 -13.19 13.44 11.55
C HIS A 423 -12.91 14.22 12.85
N GLU A 424 -11.94 13.77 13.66
CA GLU A 424 -11.52 14.45 14.89
C GLU A 424 -10.01 14.74 14.86
N ILE A 425 -9.61 15.92 15.35
CA ILE A 425 -8.22 16.25 15.66
C ILE A 425 -8.10 16.59 17.14
N SER A 426 -7.06 16.08 17.80
CA SER A 426 -6.65 16.48 19.15
C SER A 426 -5.21 16.98 19.11
N ILE A 427 -4.94 18.16 19.67
CA ILE A 427 -3.64 18.84 19.63
C ILE A 427 -3.16 19.10 21.05
N GLU A 428 -2.01 18.53 21.39
CA GLU A 428 -1.35 18.67 22.68
C GLU A 428 0.04 19.29 22.48
N ARG A 429 0.28 20.46 23.11
CA ARG A 429 1.52 21.24 22.90
C ARG A 429 2.41 21.38 24.13
N LEU A 430 2.02 20.76 25.24
CA LEU A 430 2.81 20.70 26.47
C LEU A 430 3.66 19.44 26.47
N GLY A 431 4.86 19.52 27.06
CA GLY A 431 5.76 18.37 27.28
C GLY A 431 6.43 17.76 26.04
N SER A 432 6.06 18.13 24.80
CA SER A 432 6.67 17.59 23.60
C SER A 432 7.95 18.32 23.18
N SER A 433 8.97 17.55 22.81
CA SER A 433 10.21 18.06 22.19
C SER A 433 10.23 17.95 20.66
N TYR A 434 9.25 17.29 20.03
CA TYR A 434 9.22 17.09 18.57
C TYR A 434 7.78 16.93 18.03
N PRO A 435 7.51 17.39 16.79
CA PRO A 435 6.19 17.22 16.18
C PRO A 435 5.92 15.75 15.83
N SER A 436 4.75 15.24 16.25
CA SER A 436 4.29 13.88 15.97
C SER A 436 2.77 13.84 15.74
N ALA A 437 2.30 12.86 14.95
CA ALA A 437 0.88 12.64 14.72
C ALA A 437 0.56 11.15 14.57
N HIS A 438 -0.49 10.69 15.25
CA HIS A 438 -0.92 9.29 15.32
C HIS A 438 -2.42 9.18 15.01
N GLN A 439 -2.79 8.30 14.08
CA GLN A 439 -4.19 8.14 13.64
C GLN A 439 -4.84 6.93 14.31
N CYS A 440 -5.75 7.20 15.24
CA CYS A 440 -6.58 6.21 15.91
C CYS A 440 -7.79 5.88 15.01
N ILE A 441 -7.57 5.03 13.99
CA ILE A 441 -8.55 4.70 12.94
C ILE A 441 -9.96 4.36 13.49
N PRO A 442 -10.13 3.51 14.54
CA PRO A 442 -11.47 3.18 15.05
C PRO A 442 -12.28 4.38 15.57
N PHE A 443 -11.60 5.43 16.02
CA PHE A 443 -12.22 6.67 16.52
C PHE A 443 -12.29 7.77 15.46
N ARG A 444 -11.79 7.53 14.23
CA ARG A 444 -11.55 8.55 13.18
C ARG A 444 -10.79 9.79 13.70
N ARG A 445 -9.89 9.57 14.66
CA ARG A 445 -9.16 10.62 15.37
C ARG A 445 -7.71 10.68 14.93
N LEU A 446 -7.20 11.88 14.69
CA LEU A 446 -5.77 12.15 14.58
C LEU A 446 -5.31 12.87 15.86
N ALA A 447 -4.55 12.17 16.69
CA ALA A 447 -3.86 12.76 17.84
C ALA A 447 -2.55 13.40 17.36
N ILE A 448 -2.24 14.59 17.88
CA ILE A 448 -1.11 15.43 17.45
C ILE A 448 -0.41 15.95 18.70
N THR A 449 0.90 15.76 18.78
CA THR A 449 1.71 16.16 19.94
C THR A 449 2.94 16.89 19.42
N CYS A 450 3.05 18.19 19.65
CA CYS A 450 4.07 19.04 19.00
C CYS A 450 4.45 20.31 19.79
N PRO A 451 5.73 20.76 19.73
CA PRO A 451 6.15 22.06 20.25
C PRO A 451 5.31 23.26 19.77
N PRO A 452 5.23 24.36 20.54
CA PRO A 452 4.38 25.52 20.20
C PRO A 452 4.65 26.16 18.83
N ASP A 453 5.91 26.13 18.39
CA ASP A 453 6.46 26.70 17.16
C ASP A 453 6.33 25.80 15.91
N SER A 454 5.66 24.65 16.03
CA SER A 454 5.50 23.65 14.96
C SER A 454 4.50 24.04 13.84
N HIS A 455 4.50 25.32 13.43
CA HIS A 455 3.53 25.90 12.50
C HIS A 455 3.52 25.22 11.12
N ASP A 456 4.67 24.92 10.53
CA ASP A 456 4.77 24.22 9.22
C ASP A 456 4.18 22.81 9.27
N PHE A 457 4.43 22.10 10.37
CA PHE A 457 3.91 20.75 10.59
C PHE A 457 2.37 20.77 10.71
N LEU A 458 1.84 21.70 11.51
CA LEU A 458 0.39 21.90 11.66
C LEU A 458 -0.26 22.35 10.34
N SER A 459 0.39 23.24 9.58
CA SER A 459 -0.01 23.65 8.23
C SER A 459 -0.13 22.44 7.31
N GLY A 460 0.86 21.54 7.36
CA GLY A 460 0.87 20.26 6.64
C GLY A 460 -0.27 19.32 7.04
N VAL A 461 -0.68 19.28 8.32
CA VAL A 461 -1.86 18.51 8.77
C VAL A 461 -3.14 19.13 8.23
N PHE A 462 -3.41 20.41 8.51
CA PHE A 462 -4.68 21.04 8.16
C PHE A 462 -4.92 21.12 6.64
N ARG A 463 -3.88 21.19 5.82
CA ARG A 463 -3.99 21.07 4.36
C ARG A 463 -4.68 19.78 3.89
N ARG A 464 -4.71 18.72 4.71
CA ARG A 464 -5.30 17.41 4.41
C ARG A 464 -6.70 17.22 5.00
N SER A 465 -6.88 17.58 6.28
CA SER A 465 -8.00 17.14 7.13
C SER A 465 -8.99 18.25 7.52
N ARG A 466 -8.63 19.53 7.37
CA ARG A 466 -9.43 20.69 7.83
C ARG A 466 -10.87 20.74 7.31
N LEU A 467 -11.14 20.07 6.19
CA LEU A 467 -12.47 20.04 5.54
C LEU A 467 -13.29 18.78 5.86
N SER A 468 -12.75 17.81 6.60
CA SER A 468 -13.49 16.65 7.13
C SER A 468 -13.64 16.65 8.64
N ILE A 469 -12.82 17.40 9.38
CA ILE A 469 -12.96 17.47 10.84
C ILE A 469 -14.27 18.15 11.26
N THR A 470 -15.00 17.46 12.12
CA THR A 470 -16.19 17.94 12.84
C THR A 470 -15.91 18.17 14.33
N ARG A 471 -14.81 17.60 14.85
CA ARG A 471 -14.38 17.72 16.25
C ARG A 471 -12.95 18.24 16.35
N LEU A 472 -12.71 19.16 17.28
CA LEU A 472 -11.37 19.70 17.57
C LEU A 472 -11.13 19.77 19.09
N THR A 473 -10.03 19.21 19.56
CA THR A 473 -9.50 19.38 20.92
C THR A 473 -8.16 20.12 20.83
N THR A 474 -8.02 21.27 21.51
CA THR A 474 -6.81 22.09 21.44
C THR A 474 -6.70 23.11 22.59
N ASP A 475 -5.62 23.90 22.64
CA ASP A 475 -5.37 24.93 23.64
C ASP A 475 -5.61 26.36 23.11
N ILE A 476 -5.85 27.31 24.03
CA ILE A 476 -6.12 28.72 23.69
C ILE A 476 -4.91 29.41 23.04
N GLN A 477 -3.69 29.07 23.47
CA GLN A 477 -2.48 29.61 22.87
C GLN A 477 -2.32 29.18 21.39
N PHE A 478 -2.86 28.02 20.98
CA PHE A 478 -2.89 27.60 19.58
C PHE A 478 -3.90 28.43 18.78
N LEU A 479 -5.12 28.58 19.29
CA LEU A 479 -6.13 29.41 18.63
C LEU A 479 -5.70 30.88 18.52
N SER A 480 -4.94 31.40 19.49
CA SER A 480 -4.36 32.75 19.46
C SER A 480 -3.19 32.95 18.49
N SER A 481 -2.63 31.87 17.93
CA SER A 481 -1.50 31.88 16.96
C SER A 481 -1.83 31.16 15.64
N ILE A 482 -3.13 31.03 15.34
CA ILE A 482 -3.65 30.36 14.15
C ILE A 482 -3.30 31.09 12.83
N ASP A 483 -3.00 32.39 12.92
CA ASP A 483 -2.56 33.25 11.82
C ASP A 483 -1.16 32.87 11.31
N GLN A 484 -0.31 32.33 12.19
CA GLN A 484 1.02 31.81 11.88
C GLN A 484 0.97 30.43 11.18
N VAL A 485 -0.19 29.77 11.14
CA VAL A 485 -0.38 28.45 10.51
C VAL A 485 -0.95 28.62 9.11
N TYR A 486 -0.12 28.39 8.09
CA TYR A 486 -0.52 28.56 6.70
C TYR A 486 -1.58 27.53 6.27
N VAL A 487 -2.74 28.05 5.87
CA VAL A 487 -3.88 27.25 5.40
C VAL A 487 -4.39 27.84 4.10
N SER A 488 -4.38 27.03 3.03
CA SER A 488 -5.08 27.38 1.79
C SER A 488 -6.59 27.44 2.05
N LYS A 489 -7.12 28.67 2.03
CA LYS A 489 -8.53 29.01 2.20
C LYS A 489 -8.84 30.29 1.44
N ASP A 490 -10.06 30.40 0.91
CA ASP A 490 -10.59 31.65 0.39
C ASP A 490 -10.63 32.70 1.51
N ALA A 491 -10.44 33.99 1.20
CA ALA A 491 -10.37 35.06 2.20
C ALA A 491 -11.57 35.04 3.17
N ASN A 492 -12.78 34.83 2.62
CA ASN A 492 -14.04 34.80 3.36
C ASN A 492 -14.28 33.50 4.16
N ARG A 493 -13.45 32.46 3.96
CA ARG A 493 -13.67 31.15 4.59
C ARG A 493 -12.99 31.06 5.96
N LYS A 494 -13.72 30.50 6.93
CA LYS A 494 -13.23 30.22 8.28
C LYS A 494 -12.14 29.15 8.29
N TYR A 495 -11.27 29.15 9.30
CA TYR A 495 -10.22 28.14 9.49
C TYR A 495 -10.83 26.74 9.72
N PHE A 496 -11.81 26.63 10.59
CA PHE A 496 -12.45 25.37 10.97
C PHE A 496 -13.95 25.42 10.64
N SER A 497 -14.26 25.56 9.34
CA SER A 497 -15.64 25.82 8.88
C SER A 497 -16.64 24.71 9.17
N ASN A 498 -16.16 23.50 9.45
CA ASN A 498 -16.96 22.29 9.59
C ASN A 498 -16.90 21.70 11.02
N VAL A 499 -16.13 22.31 11.94
CA VAL A 499 -16.05 21.87 13.33
C VAL A 499 -17.30 22.32 14.07
N GLU A 500 -18.00 21.38 14.69
CA GLU A 500 -19.24 21.58 15.43
C GLU A 500 -19.07 21.31 16.92
N GLU A 501 -18.07 20.50 17.31
CA GLU A 501 -17.70 20.24 18.70
C GLU A 501 -16.26 20.74 18.95
N LEU A 502 -16.10 21.68 19.88
CA LEU A 502 -14.80 22.20 20.32
C LEU A 502 -14.53 21.84 21.77
N TRP A 503 -13.38 21.26 22.07
CA TRP A 503 -12.81 21.15 23.42
C TRP A 503 -11.59 22.08 23.50
N LEU A 504 -11.66 23.09 24.37
CA LEU A 504 -10.66 24.15 24.48
C LEU A 504 -10.03 24.17 25.87
N LEU A 505 -8.73 23.94 25.92
CA LEU A 505 -7.92 24.07 27.14
C LEU A 505 -7.45 25.51 27.31
N MET A 506 -7.85 26.14 28.41
CA MET A 506 -7.44 27.48 28.81
C MET A 506 -6.49 27.38 30.00
N ILE A 507 -5.20 27.28 29.69
CA ILE A 507 -4.12 27.18 30.67
C ILE A 507 -3.45 28.56 30.75
N HIS A 508 -3.74 29.28 31.84
CA HIS A 508 -3.16 30.59 32.17
C HIS A 508 -3.11 31.61 30.99
N PRO A 509 -4.24 31.93 30.32
CA PRO A 509 -4.27 32.97 29.29
C PRO A 509 -3.91 34.33 29.90
N ASN A 510 -2.89 34.99 29.35
CA ASN A 510 -2.51 36.37 29.70
C ASN A 510 -3.16 37.37 28.73
N ASP A 511 -2.94 38.67 28.96
CA ASP A 511 -3.50 39.75 28.13
C ASP A 511 -3.06 39.66 26.66
N GLU A 512 -1.83 39.21 26.40
CA GLU A 512 -1.28 39.05 25.04
C GLU A 512 -2.01 37.94 24.28
N VAL A 513 -2.13 36.74 24.87
CA VAL A 513 -2.87 35.60 24.33
C VAL A 513 -4.34 35.92 24.14
N THR A 514 -4.95 36.64 25.11
CA THR A 514 -6.35 37.08 25.04
C THR A 514 -6.57 38.02 23.87
N LYS A 515 -5.75 39.08 23.76
CA LYS A 515 -5.83 40.07 22.68
C LYS A 515 -5.55 39.45 21.31
N ALA A 516 -4.55 38.56 21.21
CA ALA A 516 -4.25 37.84 19.99
C ALA A 516 -5.42 36.94 19.56
N PHE A 517 -6.01 36.20 20.51
CA PHE A 517 -7.23 35.41 20.27
C PHE A 517 -8.39 36.27 19.77
N MET A 518 -8.70 37.41 20.40
CA MET A 518 -9.80 38.29 19.97
C MET A 518 -9.65 38.80 18.52
N ASN A 519 -8.42 39.01 18.04
CA ASN A 519 -8.16 39.41 16.65
C ASN A 519 -8.49 38.31 15.63
N VAL A 520 -8.41 37.03 16.02
CA VAL A 520 -8.58 35.87 15.12
C VAL A 520 -9.86 35.06 15.36
N GLU A 521 -10.53 35.25 16.50
CA GLU A 521 -11.78 34.57 16.91
C GLU A 521 -12.90 34.71 15.85
N ALA A 522 -12.94 35.84 15.12
CA ALA A 522 -13.82 36.09 13.98
C ALA A 522 -13.58 35.20 12.76
N GLN A 523 -12.43 34.54 12.67
CA GLN A 523 -12.01 33.71 11.54
C GLN A 523 -12.03 32.21 11.85
N LEU A 524 -12.19 31.80 13.12
CA LEU A 524 -12.03 30.41 13.54
C LEU A 524 -13.15 29.48 13.04
N PHE A 525 -14.38 29.63 13.53
CA PHE A 525 -15.49 28.68 13.30
C PHE A 525 -16.65 29.32 12.51
N SER A 526 -17.55 28.49 11.97
CA SER A 526 -18.78 28.95 11.29
C SER A 526 -20.02 28.83 12.18
N ASN A 527 -20.08 27.75 12.96
CA ASN A 527 -21.09 27.44 13.97
C ASN A 527 -20.42 26.56 15.03
N LEU A 528 -21.01 26.43 16.22
CA LEU A 528 -20.66 25.41 17.20
C LEU A 528 -21.96 24.83 17.77
N GLN A 529 -22.06 23.50 17.82
CA GLN A 529 -23.15 22.81 18.49
C GLN A 529 -22.81 22.50 19.95
N GLN A 530 -21.55 22.15 20.24
CA GLN A 530 -21.04 21.87 21.57
C GLN A 530 -19.68 22.54 21.81
N LEU A 531 -19.49 23.09 23.01
CA LEU A 531 -18.26 23.74 23.43
C LEU A 531 -17.89 23.29 24.85
N THR A 532 -16.79 22.55 25.01
CA THR A 532 -16.22 22.23 26.31
C THR A 532 -15.04 23.16 26.59
N LEU A 533 -15.14 23.93 27.67
CA LEU A 533 -14.10 24.85 28.13
C LEU A 533 -13.42 24.26 29.37
N GLN A 534 -12.17 23.83 29.24
CA GLN A 534 -11.39 23.26 30.34
C GLN A 534 -10.37 24.31 30.83
N VAL A 535 -10.59 24.85 32.02
CA VAL A 535 -9.80 25.97 32.58
C VAL A 535 -8.88 25.47 33.67
N HIS A 536 -7.58 25.70 33.51
CA HIS A 536 -6.62 25.60 34.62
C HIS A 536 -6.53 26.97 35.26
N VAL A 537 -7.31 27.12 36.32
CA VAL A 537 -7.61 28.38 37.00
C VAL A 537 -6.34 28.93 37.67
N ASN A 538 -6.24 30.26 37.72
CA ASN A 538 -5.11 30.98 38.32
C ASN A 538 -5.54 32.44 38.58
N ASN A 539 -5.24 32.95 39.78
CA ASN A 539 -5.49 34.33 40.22
C ASN A 539 -5.09 35.47 39.26
N ARG A 540 -4.21 35.23 38.28
CA ARG A 540 -3.82 36.25 37.28
C ARG A 540 -4.70 36.30 36.04
N SER A 541 -5.52 35.27 35.78
CA SER A 541 -6.17 35.06 34.47
C SER A 541 -7.71 35.04 34.50
N TYR A 542 -8.35 35.34 35.64
CA TYR A 542 -9.81 35.25 35.78
C TYR A 542 -10.57 36.08 34.74
N GLN A 543 -10.14 37.33 34.53
CA GLN A 543 -10.77 38.27 33.59
C GLN A 543 -10.52 37.85 32.14
N ASN A 544 -9.30 37.42 31.81
CA ASN A 544 -8.92 36.89 30.50
C ASN A 544 -9.81 35.71 30.09
N VAL A 545 -10.00 34.75 31.02
CA VAL A 545 -10.93 33.62 30.84
C VAL A 545 -12.36 34.11 30.63
N SER A 546 -12.85 35.06 31.43
CA SER A 546 -14.20 35.62 31.29
C SER A 546 -14.42 36.28 29.92
N GLU A 547 -13.45 37.07 29.45
CA GLU A 547 -13.53 37.75 28.15
C GLU A 547 -13.61 36.73 27.00
N ILE A 548 -12.77 35.69 27.03
CA ILE A 548 -12.78 34.58 26.07
C ILE A 548 -14.12 33.84 26.10
N VAL A 549 -14.61 33.45 27.28
CA VAL A 549 -15.92 32.81 27.47
C VAL A 549 -17.05 33.67 26.89
N LYS A 550 -17.02 34.97 27.16
CA LYS A 550 -18.00 35.97 26.68
C LYS A 550 -17.99 36.09 25.14
N SER A 551 -16.83 36.07 24.49
CA SER A 551 -16.74 36.13 23.02
C SER A 551 -17.43 34.93 22.35
N PHE A 552 -17.19 33.71 22.84
CA PHE A 552 -17.87 32.49 22.36
C PHE A 552 -19.39 32.56 22.56
N ILE A 553 -19.87 32.97 23.74
CA ILE A 553 -21.31 33.07 24.02
C ILE A 553 -22.00 34.06 23.08
N LEU A 554 -21.40 35.25 22.88
CA LEU A 554 -21.95 36.30 22.03
C LEU A 554 -22.00 35.90 20.55
N ARG A 555 -21.10 35.02 20.10
CA ARG A 555 -21.06 34.56 18.70
C ARG A 555 -21.87 33.30 18.41
N TYR A 556 -21.92 32.36 19.35
CA TYR A 556 -22.56 31.06 19.16
C TYR A 556 -23.65 30.83 20.25
N PRO A 557 -24.71 31.66 20.32
CA PRO A 557 -25.67 31.68 21.43
C PRO A 557 -26.55 30.43 21.59
N ASN A 558 -26.50 29.51 20.62
CA ASN A 558 -27.25 28.24 20.64
C ASN A 558 -26.37 27.03 21.05
N THR A 559 -25.09 27.25 21.37
CA THR A 559 -24.13 26.17 21.69
C THR A 559 -24.42 25.55 23.05
N GLN A 560 -24.32 24.22 23.15
CA GLN A 560 -24.30 23.54 24.45
C GLN A 560 -22.92 23.68 25.10
N ILE A 561 -22.83 24.51 26.14
CA ILE A 561 -21.56 24.81 26.81
C ILE A 561 -21.35 23.89 28.01
N ASN A 562 -20.21 23.20 28.04
CA ASN A 562 -19.67 22.50 29.20
C ASN A 562 -18.49 23.32 29.75
N LEU A 563 -18.40 23.49 31.07
CA LEU A 563 -17.29 24.17 31.74
C LEU A 563 -16.60 23.21 32.71
N GLU A 564 -15.29 23.09 32.65
CA GLU A 564 -14.49 22.24 33.54
C GLU A 564 -13.42 23.10 34.22
N LEU A 565 -13.59 23.40 35.51
CA LEU A 565 -12.66 24.23 36.28
C LEU A 565 -11.73 23.35 37.12
N HIS A 566 -10.43 23.49 36.90
CA HIS A 566 -9.36 22.85 37.66
C HIS A 566 -8.66 23.90 38.54
N ALA A 567 -8.55 23.65 39.84
CA ALA A 567 -7.82 24.52 40.78
C ALA A 567 -7.25 23.72 41.96
N ASP A 568 -6.19 24.24 42.60
CA ASP A 568 -5.70 23.73 43.89
C ASP A 568 -6.61 24.17 45.05
N ARG A 569 -7.21 25.37 44.97
CA ARG A 569 -8.00 25.96 46.06
C ARG A 569 -9.42 26.32 45.65
N ALA A 570 -10.36 26.11 46.58
CA ALA A 570 -11.78 26.41 46.38
C ALA A 570 -12.06 27.90 46.10
N ASN A 571 -11.27 28.82 46.68
CA ASN A 571 -11.46 30.25 46.43
C ASN A 571 -11.12 30.65 44.98
N GLU A 572 -10.21 29.94 44.30
CA GLU A 572 -9.92 30.22 42.89
C GLU A 572 -11.10 29.82 41.99
N ILE A 573 -11.78 28.71 42.28
CA ILE A 573 -13.03 28.32 41.61
C ILE A 573 -14.11 29.41 41.77
N LEU A 574 -14.32 29.87 43.01
CA LEU A 574 -15.31 30.91 43.31
C LEU A 574 -14.96 32.24 42.62
N ASN A 575 -13.70 32.68 42.71
CA ASN A 575 -13.24 33.90 42.06
C ASN A 575 -13.36 33.82 40.53
N GLN A 576 -13.07 32.67 39.92
CA GLN A 576 -13.24 32.49 38.49
C GLN A 576 -14.71 32.59 38.07
N ILE A 577 -15.64 31.98 38.82
CA ILE A 577 -17.08 32.06 38.52
C ILE A 577 -17.60 33.49 38.75
N SER A 578 -17.12 34.19 39.79
CA SER A 578 -17.56 35.55 40.16
C SER A 578 -17.32 36.63 39.09
N VAL A 579 -16.50 36.34 38.08
CA VAL A 579 -16.24 37.24 36.94
C VAL A 579 -16.82 36.73 35.62
N LEU A 580 -17.41 35.53 35.55
CA LEU A 580 -17.99 35.00 34.31
C LEU A 580 -19.23 35.80 33.87
N PRO A 581 -19.50 35.89 32.56
CA PRO A 581 -20.78 36.41 32.09
C PRO A 581 -21.94 35.46 32.47
N PRO A 582 -23.20 35.95 32.49
CA PRO A 582 -24.39 35.10 32.56
C PRO A 582 -24.38 34.00 31.51
N LEU A 583 -24.50 32.75 31.96
CA LEU A 583 -24.09 31.58 31.16
C LEU A 583 -24.96 30.35 31.47
N PRO A 584 -25.80 29.89 30.51
CA PRO A 584 -26.52 28.62 30.63
C PRO A 584 -25.63 27.44 30.22
N LEU A 585 -25.08 26.74 31.20
CA LEU A 585 -24.28 25.53 31.01
C LEU A 585 -25.16 24.28 30.87
N PHE A 586 -24.84 23.45 29.87
CA PHE A 586 -25.30 22.07 29.88
C PHE A 586 -24.64 21.28 31.01
N LYS A 587 -23.36 21.55 31.28
CA LYS A 587 -22.60 20.91 32.36
C LYS A 587 -21.54 21.83 32.98
N ILE A 588 -21.33 21.70 34.29
CA ILE A 588 -20.12 22.16 34.98
C ILE A 588 -19.42 20.97 35.67
N LYS A 589 -18.09 20.91 35.58
CA LYS A 589 -17.24 20.07 36.43
C LYS A 589 -16.32 20.98 37.25
N LEU A 590 -16.20 20.70 38.55
CA LEU A 590 -15.23 21.34 39.44
C LEU A 590 -14.28 20.24 39.95
N ILE A 591 -12.99 20.40 39.68
CA ILE A 591 -11.97 19.36 39.88
C ILE A 591 -10.84 19.94 40.74
N CYS A 592 -10.57 19.31 41.88
CA CYS A 592 -9.41 19.64 42.68
C CYS A 592 -8.14 19.12 41.99
N THR A 593 -7.08 19.91 41.98
CA THR A 593 -5.73 19.47 41.56
C THR A 593 -4.74 19.38 42.72
N ASP A 594 -5.18 19.65 43.95
CA ASP A 594 -4.41 19.43 45.17
C ASP A 594 -4.67 18.03 45.73
N PHE A 595 -3.66 17.43 46.35
CA PHE A 595 -3.75 16.11 47.00
C PHE A 595 -4.43 16.18 48.37
N ASP A 596 -4.36 17.34 49.06
CA ASP A 596 -4.90 17.52 50.41
C ASP A 596 -6.44 17.74 50.43
N GLN A 597 -7.09 17.68 49.25
CA GLN A 597 -8.54 17.84 49.05
C GLN A 597 -9.19 19.00 49.84
N PRO A 598 -8.69 20.25 49.73
CA PRO A 598 -9.19 21.38 50.52
C PRO A 598 -10.71 21.61 50.42
N GLN A 599 -11.29 22.21 51.45
CA GLN A 599 -12.75 22.41 51.57
C GLN A 599 -13.31 23.33 50.46
N LEU A 600 -14.27 22.81 49.69
CA LEU A 600 -15.14 23.55 48.79
C LEU A 600 -16.56 23.64 49.37
N ARG A 601 -16.95 24.85 49.77
CA ARG A 601 -18.28 25.16 50.31
C ARG A 601 -19.32 25.34 49.21
N LEU A 602 -20.30 24.44 49.17
CA LEU A 602 -21.34 24.43 48.14
C LEU A 602 -22.37 25.57 48.30
N ASP A 603 -22.52 26.12 49.51
CA ASP A 603 -23.34 27.31 49.76
C ASP A 603 -22.71 28.59 49.17
N GLN A 604 -21.38 28.71 49.22
CA GLN A 604 -20.63 29.80 48.58
C GLN A 604 -20.68 29.67 47.05
N LEU A 605 -20.55 28.44 46.53
CA LEU A 605 -20.72 28.16 45.10
C LEU A 605 -22.12 28.55 44.61
N TYR A 606 -23.18 28.17 45.35
CA TYR A 606 -24.55 28.58 45.06
C TYR A 606 -24.67 30.10 44.98
N ALA A 607 -24.10 30.84 45.94
CA ALA A 607 -24.20 32.29 46.00
C ALA A 607 -23.56 32.96 44.78
N VAL A 608 -22.32 32.59 44.45
CA VAL A 608 -21.58 33.19 43.32
C VAL A 608 -22.19 32.80 41.97
N MET A 609 -22.59 31.54 41.78
CA MET A 609 -23.29 31.11 40.55
C MET A 609 -24.62 31.85 40.36
N ARG A 610 -25.34 32.14 41.46
CA ARG A 610 -26.60 32.90 41.42
C ARG A 610 -26.37 34.38 41.15
N GLU A 611 -25.34 34.98 41.73
CA GLU A 611 -25.00 36.40 41.53
C GLU A 611 -24.66 36.70 40.06
N GLN A 612 -23.82 35.87 39.43
CA GLN A 612 -23.45 36.04 38.01
C GLN A 612 -24.44 35.41 37.03
N ASN A 613 -25.55 34.83 37.50
CA ASN A 613 -26.52 34.09 36.68
C ASN A 613 -25.87 33.01 35.78
N VAL A 614 -24.90 32.28 36.33
CA VAL A 614 -24.32 31.07 35.73
C VAL A 614 -25.19 29.88 36.13
N GLN A 615 -25.97 29.35 35.20
CA GLN A 615 -26.89 28.23 35.44
C GLN A 615 -26.27 26.94 34.94
N ALA A 616 -26.50 25.80 35.59
CA ALA A 616 -25.96 24.51 35.13
C ALA A 616 -26.97 23.39 35.29
N LYS A 617 -27.25 22.63 34.21
CA LYS A 617 -28.13 21.45 34.28
C LYS A 617 -27.47 20.24 34.94
N ASN A 618 -26.18 20.04 34.68
CA ASN A 618 -25.43 18.90 35.17
C ASN A 618 -24.22 19.40 35.97
N ILE A 619 -24.10 19.01 37.24
CA ILE A 619 -22.98 19.38 38.09
C ILE A 619 -22.14 18.15 38.40
N THR A 620 -20.81 18.26 38.35
CA THR A 620 -19.89 17.19 38.76
C THR A 620 -18.80 17.75 39.67
N MET A 621 -18.67 17.20 40.87
CA MET A 621 -17.58 17.46 41.81
C MET A 621 -16.57 16.33 41.76
N ARG A 622 -15.28 16.67 41.79
CA ARG A 622 -14.20 15.67 41.81
C ARG A 622 -13.04 16.09 42.72
N ASP A 623 -12.57 15.16 43.55
CA ASP A 623 -11.36 15.24 44.39
C ASP A 623 -11.33 16.39 45.45
N TRP A 624 -12.45 17.08 45.71
CA TRP A 624 -12.59 18.09 46.79
C TRP A 624 -13.09 17.49 48.12
N SER A 625 -12.81 18.13 49.27
CA SER A 625 -13.66 17.99 50.46
C SER A 625 -14.90 18.89 50.32
N LEU A 626 -16.10 18.34 50.50
CA LEU A 626 -17.36 19.06 50.29
C LEU A 626 -18.09 19.33 51.60
N SER A 627 -18.47 20.60 51.81
CA SER A 627 -19.32 21.02 52.93
C SER A 627 -20.45 21.98 52.49
N THR A 628 -21.49 22.05 53.32
CA THR A 628 -22.70 22.85 53.08
C THR A 628 -23.43 23.11 54.40
N ASP A 629 -24.24 24.15 54.44
CA ASP A 629 -24.96 24.65 55.63
C ASP A 629 -26.25 23.88 55.97
N GLY A 630 -26.77 23.06 55.03
CA GLY A 630 -28.09 22.41 55.16
C GLY A 630 -29.28 23.38 55.06
N LEU A 631 -29.03 24.66 54.78
CA LEU A 631 -30.04 25.73 54.66
C LEU A 631 -30.19 26.21 53.21
N THR A 632 -29.10 26.18 52.46
CA THR A 632 -28.97 26.61 51.07
C THR A 632 -29.11 25.38 50.14
N ALA A 633 -29.59 25.59 48.90
CA ALA A 633 -29.64 24.53 47.90
C ALA A 633 -28.30 24.39 47.17
N LEU A 634 -28.03 23.25 46.52
CA LEU A 634 -26.76 23.03 45.80
C LEU A 634 -26.68 23.75 44.45
N ALA A 635 -27.84 24.15 43.90
CA ALA A 635 -27.98 25.02 42.75
C ALA A 635 -29.23 25.90 42.94
N TYR A 636 -29.32 27.03 42.23
CA TYR A 636 -30.52 27.90 42.21
C TYR A 636 -31.40 27.69 40.98
N ASN A 637 -30.99 26.78 40.08
CA ASN A 637 -31.78 26.27 38.96
C ASN A 637 -31.98 24.75 39.12
N PRO A 638 -33.03 24.16 38.52
CA PRO A 638 -33.22 22.70 38.51
C PRO A 638 -32.03 21.96 37.89
N LEU A 639 -31.67 20.81 38.47
CA LEU A 639 -30.59 19.94 37.99
C LEU A 639 -31.15 18.68 37.33
N ASP A 640 -30.59 18.32 36.18
CA ASP A 640 -30.77 17.03 35.52
C ASP A 640 -29.89 15.95 36.21
N THR A 641 -28.63 16.29 36.56
CA THR A 641 -27.76 15.43 37.39
C THR A 641 -26.85 16.20 38.34
N PHE A 642 -26.58 15.61 39.51
CA PHE A 642 -25.51 16.00 40.43
C PHE A 642 -24.63 14.77 40.69
N ARG A 643 -23.33 14.85 40.38
CA ARG A 643 -22.39 13.73 40.51
C ARG A 643 -21.22 14.11 41.42
N ILE A 644 -20.93 13.27 42.40
CA ILE A 644 -19.69 13.32 43.19
C ILE A 644 -18.79 12.17 42.73
N SER A 645 -17.46 12.39 42.72
CA SER A 645 -16.45 11.35 42.49
C SER A 645 -15.22 11.64 43.34
N SER A 646 -14.79 10.68 44.16
CA SER A 646 -13.53 10.77 44.94
C SER A 646 -13.44 11.96 45.92
N CYS A 647 -14.56 12.61 46.26
CA CYS A 647 -14.62 13.67 47.24
C CYS A 647 -14.83 13.13 48.67
N ALA A 648 -14.26 13.81 49.65
CA ALA A 648 -14.75 13.73 51.02
C ALA A 648 -16.06 14.53 51.18
N ILE A 649 -16.89 14.16 52.17
CA ILE A 649 -18.13 14.86 52.54
C ILE A 649 -18.09 15.09 54.05
N GLU A 650 -17.99 16.35 54.48
CA GLU A 650 -17.77 16.69 55.90
C GLU A 650 -19.03 16.57 56.75
N THR A 651 -20.22 16.76 56.15
CA THR A 651 -21.51 16.67 56.84
C THR A 651 -22.57 16.11 55.89
N VAL A 652 -22.81 14.80 56.00
CA VAL A 652 -23.74 14.07 55.11
C VAL A 652 -25.18 14.57 55.29
N ASP A 653 -25.63 14.81 56.52
CA ASP A 653 -27.01 15.27 56.79
C ASP A 653 -27.30 16.65 56.19
N ASN A 654 -26.33 17.57 56.26
CA ASN A 654 -26.44 18.87 55.59
C ASN A 654 -26.52 18.68 54.07
N LEU A 655 -25.67 17.81 53.49
CA LEU A 655 -25.70 17.54 52.05
C LEU A 655 -27.03 16.93 51.60
N VAL A 656 -27.60 16.00 52.36
CA VAL A 656 -28.93 15.42 52.11
C VAL A 656 -30.01 16.50 52.20
N THR A 657 -29.94 17.38 53.20
CA THR A 657 -30.90 18.49 53.35
C THR A 657 -30.80 19.49 52.20
N SER A 658 -29.59 19.87 51.78
CA SER A 658 -29.35 20.75 50.64
C SER A 658 -29.78 20.12 49.31
N LEU A 659 -29.63 18.80 49.14
CA LEU A 659 -30.18 18.04 48.00
C LEU A 659 -31.71 18.06 48.00
N GLN A 660 -32.35 17.79 49.13
CA GLN A 660 -33.83 17.85 49.27
C GLN A 660 -34.35 19.26 48.96
N ARG A 661 -33.68 20.32 49.43
CA ARG A 661 -33.99 21.72 49.09
C ARG A 661 -33.87 21.99 47.59
N THR A 662 -32.85 21.44 46.94
CA THR A 662 -32.64 21.57 45.48
C THR A 662 -33.75 20.88 44.69
N ALA A 663 -34.12 19.65 45.07
CA ALA A 663 -35.22 18.90 44.45
C ALA A 663 -36.61 19.52 44.73
N SER A 664 -36.76 20.28 45.82
CA SER A 664 -38.00 20.97 46.20
C SER A 664 -38.18 22.34 45.55
N GLN A 665 -37.25 22.78 44.67
CA GLN A 665 -37.41 24.04 43.93
C GLN A 665 -38.55 23.94 42.92
N GLN A 666 -39.65 24.64 43.20
CA GLN A 666 -40.77 24.74 42.27
C GLN A 666 -40.33 25.44 40.98
N SER A 667 -40.77 24.91 39.84
CA SER A 667 -40.42 25.38 38.49
C SER A 667 -41.17 26.66 38.09
N ASN A 668 -40.90 27.75 38.84
CA ASN A 668 -41.56 29.03 38.68
C ASN A 668 -41.21 29.74 37.35
N GLU A 669 -42.14 29.62 36.41
CA GLU A 669 -42.45 30.53 35.30
C GLU A 669 -41.30 31.25 34.56
N LEU A 670 -40.65 30.54 33.62
CA LEU A 670 -40.12 31.15 32.39
C LEU A 670 -40.39 30.27 31.16
N ASN A 671 -41.67 30.11 30.82
CA ASN A 671 -42.09 29.39 29.61
C ASN A 671 -43.37 30.00 29.00
N PRO A 672 -43.28 30.74 27.86
CA PRO A 672 -44.45 31.36 27.24
C PRO A 672 -45.37 30.27 26.64
N LYS A 673 -46.54 30.09 27.26
CA LYS A 673 -47.53 29.06 26.88
C LYS A 673 -47.88 29.15 25.37
N PRO A 674 -47.83 28.03 24.61
CA PRO A 674 -48.14 28.06 23.18
C PRO A 674 -49.60 28.47 22.95
N LYS A 675 -49.81 29.58 22.24
CA LYS A 675 -51.16 30.08 21.92
C LYS A 675 -51.88 29.07 21.01
N LYS A 676 -52.86 28.35 21.57
CA LYS A 676 -53.78 27.47 20.81
C LYS A 676 -54.40 28.27 19.66
N ARG A 677 -54.04 27.96 18.41
CA ARG A 677 -54.68 28.54 17.21
C ARG A 677 -56.13 28.07 17.15
N LYS A 678 -57.08 28.94 17.50
CA LYS A 678 -58.51 28.72 17.19
C LYS A 678 -58.68 28.71 15.66
N ILE A 679 -59.31 27.67 15.14
CA ILE A 679 -59.73 27.61 13.73
C ILE A 679 -60.95 28.52 13.57
N VAL A 680 -60.87 29.50 12.66
CA VAL A 680 -62.02 30.31 12.21
C VAL A 680 -61.95 30.43 10.69
N LYS A 681 -63.03 30.08 9.98
CA LYS A 681 -63.14 30.14 8.51
C LYS A 681 -63.75 31.49 8.06
N LYS A 682 -63.08 32.20 7.13
CA LYS A 682 -63.60 33.16 6.11
C LYS A 682 -62.41 34.01 5.59
N LYS A 683 -62.32 34.46 4.33
CA LYS A 683 -63.13 34.22 3.11
C LYS A 683 -62.22 34.46 1.86
N LYS A 684 -62.59 33.95 0.69
CA LYS A 684 -61.91 34.20 -0.61
C LYS A 684 -62.26 35.58 -1.21
N VAL A 685 -61.25 36.25 -1.79
CA VAL A 685 -61.17 37.01 -3.08
C VAL A 685 -59.64 37.04 -3.38
N GLU A 686 -59.07 36.43 -4.43
CA GLU A 686 -58.92 36.87 -5.86
C GLU A 686 -58.17 38.22 -5.97
N GLU A 687 -57.15 38.43 -6.83
CA GLU A 687 -56.81 37.97 -8.20
C GLU A 687 -55.37 37.33 -8.30
N LYS A 688 -55.02 36.38 -9.20
CA LYS A 688 -54.51 36.45 -10.62
C LYS A 688 -53.29 37.39 -10.84
N LEU A 689 -52.25 37.11 -11.67
CA LEU A 689 -51.94 36.07 -12.69
C LEU A 689 -50.46 35.58 -12.61
N GLY A 690 -50.15 34.47 -13.31
CA GLY A 690 -48.83 34.17 -13.92
C GLY A 690 -47.79 33.43 -13.05
N ASP A 691 -47.02 32.45 -13.56
CA ASP A 691 -47.07 31.75 -14.86
C ASP A 691 -46.60 30.28 -14.75
N GLU A 692 -46.98 29.46 -15.73
CA GLU A 692 -46.83 28.00 -15.70
C GLU A 692 -45.58 27.48 -16.44
N GLU A 693 -44.52 27.07 -15.74
CA GLU A 693 -43.46 26.26 -16.38
C GLU A 693 -42.84 25.14 -15.51
N GLU A 694 -42.76 25.28 -14.19
CA GLU A 694 -42.06 24.28 -13.34
C GLU A 694 -42.83 22.95 -13.13
N MET A 695 -44.11 22.88 -13.51
CA MET A 695 -44.99 21.77 -13.11
C MET A 695 -44.81 20.47 -13.92
N LYS A 696 -44.15 20.50 -15.09
CA LYS A 696 -44.03 19.33 -16.00
C LYS A 696 -42.90 18.35 -15.67
N LYS A 697 -42.17 18.52 -14.56
CA LYS A 697 -40.94 17.75 -14.25
C LYS A 697 -41.01 16.83 -13.03
N ARG A 698 -42.17 16.68 -12.36
CA ARG A 698 -42.29 15.91 -11.09
C ARG A 698 -43.25 14.71 -11.11
N GLU A 699 -43.83 14.34 -12.25
CA GLU A 699 -44.79 13.22 -12.35
C GLU A 699 -44.23 11.94 -13.03
N LYS A 700 -42.91 11.69 -12.95
CA LYS A 700 -42.30 10.46 -13.52
C LYS A 700 -41.43 9.62 -12.58
N GLU A 701 -41.32 9.97 -11.30
CA GLU A 701 -40.54 9.22 -10.29
C GLU A 701 -41.43 8.71 -9.14
N LYS A 702 -42.59 8.14 -9.49
CA LYS A 702 -43.46 7.39 -8.57
C LYS A 702 -44.11 6.19 -9.27
N ASN A 703 -43.38 5.08 -9.34
CA ASN A 703 -43.89 3.71 -9.35
C ASN A 703 -42.74 2.73 -9.11
N CYS A 704 -43.04 1.59 -8.49
CA CYS A 704 -42.08 0.64 -7.88
C CYS A 704 -41.25 1.26 -6.72
N GLU A 705 -41.09 0.62 -5.56
CA GLU A 705 -41.69 -0.64 -5.11
C GLU A 705 -41.82 -0.70 -3.56
N LYS A 706 -42.63 -1.63 -3.04
CA LYS A 706 -42.80 -1.89 -1.60
C LYS A 706 -42.86 -3.40 -1.35
N SER A 707 -41.86 -3.97 -0.68
CA SER A 707 -42.01 -5.23 0.07
C SER A 707 -40.75 -5.60 0.87
N GLY A 708 -40.89 -5.87 2.17
CA GLY A 708 -40.07 -6.88 2.85
C GLY A 708 -38.76 -6.49 3.56
N GLU A 709 -38.76 -5.46 4.43
CA GLU A 709 -37.58 -5.18 5.31
C GLU A 709 -37.91 -4.89 6.80
N GLU A 710 -39.17 -4.98 7.26
CA GLU A 710 -39.54 -4.57 8.64
C GLU A 710 -39.53 -5.69 9.72
N GLU A 711 -39.33 -6.96 9.36
CA GLU A 711 -39.36 -8.08 10.34
C GLU A 711 -37.97 -8.56 10.81
N GLU A 712 -36.93 -8.54 9.98
CA GLU A 712 -35.58 -8.97 10.42
C GLU A 712 -34.89 -7.96 11.36
N THR A 713 -35.14 -6.66 11.20
CA THR A 713 -34.48 -5.62 12.00
C THR A 713 -34.76 -5.75 13.50
N ASN A 714 -35.98 -6.15 13.85
CA ASN A 714 -36.41 -6.30 15.25
C ASN A 714 -35.72 -7.48 15.95
N PHE A 715 -35.45 -8.58 15.24
CA PHE A 715 -34.75 -9.75 15.81
C PHE A 715 -33.29 -9.44 16.17
N ILE A 716 -32.61 -8.63 15.34
CA ILE A 716 -31.22 -8.21 15.55
C ILE A 716 -31.10 -7.27 16.77
N TYR A 717 -32.00 -6.29 16.89
CA TYR A 717 -31.98 -5.35 18.02
C TYR A 717 -32.19 -6.03 19.39
N GLN A 718 -32.95 -7.12 19.43
CA GLN A 718 -33.20 -7.85 20.68
C GLN A 718 -31.95 -8.65 21.12
N LYS A 719 -31.28 -9.37 20.21
CA LYS A 719 -30.02 -10.07 20.53
C LYS A 719 -28.88 -9.13 20.95
N ILE A 720 -28.77 -7.95 20.34
CA ILE A 720 -27.73 -6.96 20.72
C ILE A 720 -27.94 -6.48 22.18
N ARG A 721 -29.19 -6.33 22.61
CA ARG A 721 -29.54 -5.94 23.98
C ARG A 721 -29.19 -7.02 25.02
N ASP A 722 -29.47 -8.28 24.70
CA ASP A 722 -29.19 -9.40 25.60
C ASP A 722 -27.67 -9.61 25.79
N CYS A 723 -26.89 -9.52 24.71
CA CYS A 723 -25.41 -9.62 24.79
C CYS A 723 -24.76 -8.53 25.65
N TRP A 724 -25.30 -7.30 25.66
CA TRP A 724 -24.75 -6.22 26.51
C TRP A 724 -24.96 -6.47 28.01
N THR A 725 -26.00 -7.22 28.37
CA THR A 725 -26.34 -7.48 29.79
C THR A 725 -25.37 -8.47 30.46
N MET A 726 -24.68 -9.31 29.67
CA MET A 726 -23.71 -10.29 30.21
C MET A 726 -22.31 -9.73 30.51
N HIS A 727 -21.94 -8.55 30.01
CA HIS A 727 -20.58 -7.99 30.23
C HIS A 727 -20.45 -7.05 31.43
N ILE A 728 -21.55 -6.61 32.03
CA ILE A 728 -21.51 -5.84 33.29
C ILE A 728 -21.17 -6.78 34.48
N ALA A 729 -21.53 -8.06 34.40
CA ALA A 729 -21.34 -9.04 35.47
C ALA A 729 -19.88 -9.57 35.66
N TRP A 730 -18.89 -9.01 34.96
CA TRP A 730 -17.49 -9.48 35.02
C TRP A 730 -16.45 -8.42 35.47
N ILE A 731 -16.88 -7.20 35.78
CA ILE A 731 -15.96 -6.12 36.18
C ILE A 731 -15.84 -5.99 37.71
N ASP A 732 -16.89 -6.35 38.48
CA ASP A 732 -16.92 -6.18 39.95
C ASP A 732 -16.03 -7.16 40.75
N VAL A 733 -15.37 -8.13 40.09
CA VAL A 733 -14.57 -9.18 40.77
C VAL A 733 -13.12 -8.76 41.03
N PHE A 734 -12.58 -7.75 40.33
CA PHE A 734 -11.16 -7.40 40.42
C PHE A 734 -10.78 -6.28 41.41
N ALA A 735 -11.75 -5.59 42.01
CA ALA A 735 -11.49 -4.49 42.95
C ALA A 735 -11.15 -4.93 44.39
N ALA A 736 -11.25 -6.23 44.71
CA ALA A 736 -11.33 -6.71 46.10
C ALA A 736 -10.05 -7.36 46.66
N LYS A 737 -8.86 -7.17 46.06
CA LYS A 737 -7.67 -7.99 46.40
C LYS A 737 -6.29 -7.30 46.50
N SER A 738 -6.25 -5.99 46.72
CA SER A 738 -4.97 -5.23 46.85
C SER A 738 -4.77 -4.51 48.20
N ALA A 739 -5.70 -4.67 49.16
CA ALA A 739 -5.64 -4.01 50.46
C ALA A 739 -5.39 -5.00 51.62
N TYR A 740 -4.23 -5.67 51.66
CA TYR A 740 -3.65 -6.21 52.91
C TYR A 740 -2.20 -6.71 52.73
N ARG A 741 -1.21 -5.86 53.06
CA ARG A 741 0.02 -6.28 53.77
C ARG A 741 0.83 -5.08 54.26
N ILE A 742 0.82 -4.89 55.57
CA ILE A 742 1.65 -3.93 56.32
C ILE A 742 3.04 -4.58 56.53
N GLY A 743 4.11 -3.80 56.47
CA GLY A 743 5.46 -4.29 56.82
C GLY A 743 6.61 -3.34 56.47
N THR A 744 7.00 -2.52 57.46
CA THR A 744 8.35 -1.97 57.76
C THR A 744 9.53 -2.30 56.82
N SER A 745 10.50 -1.41 56.56
CA SER A 745 11.12 -0.48 57.53
C SER A 745 11.74 0.81 56.95
N THR A 746 12.05 1.73 57.87
CA THR A 746 12.71 3.05 57.76
C THR A 746 14.09 3.10 57.07
N TRP A 747 14.43 4.27 56.51
CA TRP A 747 15.69 5.09 56.60
C TRP A 747 17.05 4.34 56.72
N ASN A 748 18.19 4.75 56.10
CA ASN A 748 18.66 6.13 55.89
C ASN A 748 19.86 6.26 54.89
N HIS A 749 20.10 7.48 54.40
CA HIS A 749 21.34 8.12 53.86
C HIS A 749 22.48 7.39 53.10
N ASN A 750 22.92 8.04 52.00
CA ASN A 750 24.30 8.22 51.47
C ASN A 750 25.14 6.96 51.11
N SER A 751 25.79 6.86 49.93
CA SER A 751 26.76 7.83 49.39
C SER A 751 27.21 7.52 47.93
N ARG A 752 28.37 8.06 47.50
CA ARG A 752 28.85 8.21 46.10
C ARG A 752 29.54 6.97 45.49
N HIS A 753 29.69 7.01 44.16
CA HIS A 753 30.57 6.18 43.30
C HIS A 753 30.13 4.70 43.13
N GLY A 754 30.40 4.01 42.02
CA GLY A 754 31.00 4.44 40.74
C GLY A 754 31.33 3.25 39.82
N CYS A 755 31.56 3.51 38.53
CA CYS A 755 32.07 2.57 37.50
C CYS A 755 31.35 1.23 37.25
N GLY A 756 30.62 1.18 36.14
CA GLY A 756 30.84 0.25 35.01
C GLY A 756 31.00 -1.26 35.22
N LEU A 757 30.11 -2.01 34.58
CA LEU A 757 30.46 -2.86 33.42
C LEU A 757 29.31 -2.84 32.40
#